data_AF-A0A0K0X2L8-F1
#
_entry.id   AF-A0A0K0X2L8-F1
#
_cell.length_a   1.000
_cell.length_b   1.000
_cell.length_c   1.000
_cell.angle_alpha   90.00
_cell.angle_beta   90.00
_cell.angle_gamma   90.00
#
_symmetry.space_group_name_H-M   'P 1'
#
loop_
_entity.id
_entity.type
_entity.pdbx_description
1 polymer ?
#
loop_
_entity_poly.entity_id
_entity_poly.type
_entity_poly.pdbx_seq_one_letter_code
_entity_poly.pdbx_strand_id
1 'polypeptide(L)'
;MTSRFGQLTYTSFDAVGTVGGWQVKETTDALTPEETQLMLAGVRTVFRSVEPMPDYPTPEQLEAAPRRLAYSRVGESCAALWHTAPAGSDSTGRPGNVFAHVLLDRTPDVAPRYRAIQWWRAAHWLCPYGATAVSRAALAEPGPEPGTAVTKDSVVAFALDITTWRLATLFGLLDAVAAALDGGAPVVLGVQSPDTAAQWIGLLSFLMSPGTAAQLSFSTFDRADQLNVHSGQVLSAVPIEDLSAVPAGVVAIGETETLSLGELGGEPHRTAGGYHIEVTPWSAMAQVALLDAGSARRLLDDIDAVAEQVRDVGLHPAWPMAMAVAGRAEFTDAEEEAHEVIAAHSPPGVAVGSAAARTISSVLAAAVGTTTADAWRAVQELPTGPGAVFADTTYLCRAVADDAWLSQMGPIPLGPRMFHGKPIPPPLRAAIGPALDAGRGPERLLQVADLLVRAGVEDGRIRTALIDDVIPRLRDPQVRERIGADARLTLGAVLLRDPESTAIDDDLLDWLAETAPLPAPEELAQATPWDPMWTISALRGERARRRGIGNAGADAGALLWWLRVTAAPDFEQVATASAWNPQDLLLAIGADPLPGAAAVRTLVAAADSAALNRLAAKVIDENGDSLAVACAAVRTIEPGTWLQQRYVETHQHAYVPLWDEVLGVIDPAHVHPDFSTRLLALALLGLFTGRPYPRAVSVFAASDSLGDQAVERVMPLVAEGHLAPHGVVAVSLLRSAAPDSADVTVDELASHLAERVAGGMACDDNDVENVTAVMAQLSGDSSESTLRGYRKVVTKLMARRGDSPSLAARLRGGRQA
;
A
#
# COMPACT_ATOMS: atom_id res chain seq x y z
N MET A 1 -27.15 -20.86 -33.55
CA MET A 1 -25.79 -21.05 -32.99
C MET A 1 -24.83 -20.55 -34.06
N THR A 2 -23.99 -19.57 -33.74
CA THR A 2 -22.91 -19.11 -34.61
C THR A 2 -21.84 -20.20 -34.70
N SER A 3 -21.29 -20.43 -35.88
CA SER A 3 -20.18 -21.36 -36.10
C SER A 3 -18.90 -20.82 -35.45
N ARG A 4 -17.99 -21.74 -35.06
CA ARG A 4 -16.69 -21.40 -34.42
C ARG A 4 -15.87 -20.44 -35.28
N PHE A 5 -15.88 -20.68 -36.59
CA PHE A 5 -15.09 -19.93 -37.54
C PHE A 5 -15.94 -18.91 -38.31
N GLY A 6 -15.34 -17.77 -38.63
CA GLY A 6 -15.86 -16.82 -39.61
C GLY A 6 -14.78 -16.45 -40.61
N GLN A 7 -15.12 -16.37 -41.89
CA GLN A 7 -14.17 -16.08 -42.96
C GLN A 7 -14.54 -14.79 -43.70
N LEU A 8 -13.51 -14.06 -44.13
CA LEU A 8 -13.65 -12.84 -44.92
C LEU A 8 -12.55 -12.79 -45.99
N THR A 9 -12.91 -12.37 -47.20
CA THR A 9 -11.94 -12.04 -48.25
C THR A 9 -11.94 -10.54 -48.53
N TYR A 10 -10.76 -9.98 -48.72
CA TYR A 10 -10.56 -8.55 -48.99
C TYR A 10 -9.53 -8.35 -50.09
N THR A 11 -9.90 -7.60 -51.13
CA THR A 11 -9.05 -7.37 -52.31
C THR A 11 -9.57 -6.18 -53.12
N SER A 12 -8.77 -5.68 -54.07
CA SER A 12 -9.25 -4.72 -55.07
C SER A 12 -9.95 -5.47 -56.21
N PHE A 13 -11.24 -5.21 -56.43
CA PHE A 13 -12.02 -5.79 -57.55
C PHE A 13 -13.26 -4.96 -57.90
N ASP A 14 -13.82 -5.22 -59.08
CA ASP A 14 -15.07 -4.60 -59.53
C ASP A 14 -16.28 -5.44 -59.08
N ALA A 15 -16.93 -5.04 -57.98
CA ALA A 15 -18.23 -5.59 -57.62
C ALA A 15 -19.35 -4.98 -58.47
N VAL A 16 -20.34 -5.80 -58.84
CA VAL A 16 -21.50 -5.39 -59.64
C VAL A 16 -22.23 -4.24 -58.95
N GLY A 17 -22.23 -3.06 -59.58
CA GLY A 17 -22.92 -1.86 -59.06
C GLY A 17 -22.08 -0.95 -58.15
N THR A 18 -20.79 -1.22 -57.95
CA THR A 18 -19.85 -0.37 -57.18
C THR A 18 -18.72 0.18 -58.06
N VAL A 19 -18.10 1.29 -57.64
CA VAL A 19 -16.86 1.77 -58.25
C VAL A 19 -15.70 0.88 -57.78
N GLY A 20 -14.84 0.44 -58.69
CA GLY A 20 -13.71 -0.45 -58.38
C GLY A 20 -12.79 0.11 -57.28
N GLY A 21 -12.30 -0.78 -56.41
CA GLY A 21 -11.43 -0.43 -55.28
C GLY A 21 -11.32 -1.54 -54.23
N TRP A 22 -10.57 -1.26 -53.17
CA TRP A 22 -10.39 -2.16 -52.02
C TRP A 22 -11.68 -2.31 -51.24
N GLN A 23 -12.21 -3.52 -51.16
CA GLN A 23 -13.44 -3.81 -50.44
C GLN A 23 -13.51 -5.28 -50.01
N VAL A 24 -14.43 -5.56 -49.07
CA VAL A 24 -14.78 -6.93 -48.69
C VAL A 24 -15.46 -7.58 -49.90
N LYS A 25 -14.92 -8.72 -50.34
CA LYS A 25 -15.45 -9.46 -51.49
C LYS A 25 -16.52 -10.45 -51.07
N GLU A 26 -16.26 -11.22 -50.03
CA GLU A 26 -17.16 -12.26 -49.54
C GLU A 26 -16.92 -12.51 -48.06
N THR A 27 -17.98 -12.91 -47.36
CA THR A 27 -17.99 -13.28 -45.95
C THR A 27 -18.82 -14.55 -45.75
N THR A 28 -18.40 -15.44 -44.84
CA THR A 28 -19.21 -16.59 -44.42
C THR A 28 -19.76 -16.39 -42.99
N ASP A 29 -20.64 -17.31 -42.56
CA ASP A 29 -20.93 -17.55 -41.14
C ASP A 29 -21.49 -16.36 -40.33
N ALA A 30 -22.22 -15.47 -41.01
CA ALA A 30 -22.90 -14.31 -40.42
C ALA A 30 -21.99 -13.47 -39.50
N LEU A 31 -20.80 -13.09 -39.99
CA LEU A 31 -19.91 -12.14 -39.31
C LEU A 31 -20.66 -10.87 -38.87
N THR A 32 -20.46 -10.45 -37.62
CA THR A 32 -21.01 -9.18 -37.15
C THR A 32 -20.23 -8.00 -37.74
N PRO A 33 -20.80 -6.77 -37.74
CA PRO A 33 -20.06 -5.57 -38.14
C PRO A 33 -18.77 -5.35 -37.33
N GLU A 34 -18.80 -5.64 -36.03
CA GLU A 34 -17.65 -5.51 -35.13
C GLU A 34 -16.57 -6.55 -35.48
N GLU A 35 -16.95 -7.81 -35.68
CA GLU A 35 -16.04 -8.87 -36.13
C GLU A 35 -15.40 -8.52 -37.48
N THR A 36 -16.20 -7.99 -38.41
CA THR A 36 -15.71 -7.52 -39.71
C THR A 36 -14.68 -6.40 -39.57
N GLN A 37 -14.94 -5.41 -38.71
CA GLN A 37 -13.99 -4.32 -38.45
C GLN A 37 -12.68 -4.84 -37.82
N LEU A 38 -12.76 -5.76 -36.85
CA LEU A 38 -11.59 -6.38 -36.23
C LEU A 38 -10.75 -7.15 -37.26
N MET A 39 -11.39 -7.94 -38.12
CA MET A 39 -10.72 -8.68 -39.19
C MET A 39 -10.08 -7.74 -40.22
N LEU A 40 -10.72 -6.62 -40.56
CA LEU A 40 -10.17 -5.64 -41.50
C LEU A 40 -8.96 -4.88 -40.95
N ALA A 41 -8.87 -4.64 -39.64
CA ALA A 41 -7.78 -3.89 -39.02
C ALA A 41 -6.39 -4.53 -39.23
N GLY A 42 -6.33 -5.86 -39.37
CA GLY A 42 -5.07 -6.60 -39.65
C GLY A 42 -4.76 -6.81 -41.12
N VAL A 43 -5.64 -6.38 -42.04
CA VAL A 43 -5.44 -6.60 -43.50
C VAL A 43 -4.32 -5.70 -44.03
N ARG A 44 -3.38 -6.31 -44.74
CA ARG A 44 -2.34 -5.60 -45.49
C ARG A 44 -2.73 -5.51 -46.97
N THR A 45 -2.92 -4.30 -47.48
CA THR A 45 -3.21 -4.03 -48.89
C THR A 45 -1.96 -3.85 -49.77
N VAL A 46 -0.77 -3.92 -49.16
CA VAL A 46 0.52 -3.82 -49.84
C VAL A 46 1.34 -5.04 -49.51
N PHE A 47 1.74 -5.79 -50.54
CA PHE A 47 2.61 -6.95 -50.43
C PHE A 47 3.79 -6.79 -51.38
N ARG A 48 4.98 -6.51 -50.85
CA ARG A 48 6.21 -6.31 -51.63
C ARG A 48 7.10 -7.54 -51.52
N SER A 49 7.01 -8.45 -52.48
CA SER A 49 7.91 -9.59 -52.56
C SER A 49 9.36 -9.13 -52.74
N VAL A 50 10.30 -9.97 -52.30
CA VAL A 50 11.75 -9.79 -52.50
C VAL A 50 12.06 -9.75 -53.99
N GLU A 51 11.63 -10.80 -54.69
CA GLU A 51 11.67 -10.89 -56.14
C GLU A 51 10.28 -10.55 -56.71
N PRO A 52 10.17 -9.60 -57.66
CA PRO A 52 8.90 -9.31 -58.32
C PRO A 52 8.35 -10.53 -59.05
N MET A 53 7.05 -10.77 -58.94
CA MET A 53 6.39 -11.78 -59.75
C MET A 53 6.48 -11.42 -61.24
N PRO A 54 6.74 -12.38 -62.14
CA PRO A 54 6.64 -12.17 -63.58
C PRO A 54 5.24 -11.72 -63.99
N ASP A 55 5.11 -10.99 -65.10
CA ASP A 55 3.82 -10.54 -65.63
C ASP A 55 2.87 -11.70 -65.99
N TYR A 56 3.46 -12.83 -66.40
CA TYR A 56 2.75 -14.07 -66.76
C TYR A 56 3.38 -15.26 -66.05
N PRO A 57 3.08 -15.46 -64.75
CA PRO A 57 3.70 -16.53 -63.97
C PRO A 57 3.17 -17.91 -64.39
N THR A 58 4.05 -18.91 -64.39
CA THR A 58 3.65 -20.32 -64.56
C THR A 58 2.93 -20.85 -63.32
N PRO A 59 2.18 -21.97 -63.41
CA PRO A 59 1.58 -22.60 -62.24
C PRO A 59 2.58 -22.90 -61.11
N GLU A 60 3.79 -23.35 -61.45
CA GLU A 60 4.85 -23.63 -60.48
C GLU A 60 5.34 -22.34 -59.80
N GLN A 61 5.46 -21.25 -60.55
CA GLN A 61 5.81 -19.93 -60.00
C GLN A 61 4.71 -19.37 -59.09
N LEU A 62 3.43 -19.63 -59.39
CA LEU A 62 2.31 -19.26 -58.53
C LEU A 62 2.28 -20.09 -57.25
N GLU A 63 2.61 -21.38 -57.32
CA GLU A 63 2.68 -22.25 -56.16
C GLU A 63 3.82 -21.85 -55.21
N ALA A 64 4.97 -21.47 -55.78
CA ALA A 64 6.15 -20.96 -55.08
C ALA A 64 6.04 -19.48 -54.68
N ALA A 65 4.99 -18.78 -55.11
CA ALA A 65 4.85 -17.35 -54.83
C ALA A 65 4.86 -17.07 -53.32
N PRO A 66 5.50 -15.98 -52.88
CA PRO A 66 5.59 -15.63 -51.47
C PRO A 66 4.20 -15.38 -50.87
N ARG A 67 3.99 -15.91 -49.67
CA ARG A 67 2.76 -15.78 -48.89
C ARG A 67 3.10 -15.22 -47.52
N ARG A 68 2.16 -14.50 -46.93
CA ARG A 68 2.23 -14.07 -45.53
C ARG A 68 1.07 -14.69 -44.78
N LEU A 69 1.38 -15.32 -43.66
CA LEU A 69 0.41 -15.71 -42.65
C LEU A 69 0.75 -14.94 -41.38
N ALA A 70 -0.18 -14.14 -40.89
CA ALA A 70 -0.06 -13.50 -39.59
C ALA A 70 -1.18 -13.98 -38.67
N TYR A 71 -0.88 -14.00 -37.37
CA TYR A 71 -1.79 -14.42 -36.33
C TYR A 71 -1.71 -13.48 -35.13
N SER A 72 -2.88 -13.17 -34.54
CA SER A 72 -2.97 -12.47 -33.27
C SER A 72 -4.30 -12.77 -32.57
N ARG A 73 -4.32 -12.59 -31.24
CA ARG A 73 -5.56 -12.50 -30.47
C ARG A 73 -6.27 -11.19 -30.84
N VAL A 74 -7.60 -11.25 -30.99
CA VAL A 74 -8.44 -10.08 -31.30
C VAL A 74 -9.61 -10.01 -30.32
N GLY A 75 -9.81 -8.83 -29.73
CA GLY A 75 -10.72 -8.69 -28.60
C GLY A 75 -10.28 -9.53 -27.40
N GLU A 76 -11.22 -9.88 -26.51
CA GLU A 76 -10.91 -10.62 -25.28
C GLU A 76 -10.84 -12.15 -25.48
N SER A 77 -11.63 -12.70 -26.40
CA SER A 77 -11.84 -14.16 -26.50
C SER A 77 -11.57 -14.76 -27.88
N CYS A 78 -11.34 -13.93 -28.91
CA CYS A 78 -11.21 -14.40 -30.29
C CYS A 78 -9.76 -14.36 -30.76
N ALA A 79 -9.47 -15.04 -31.86
CA ALA A 79 -8.20 -14.95 -32.55
C ALA A 79 -8.41 -14.86 -34.06
N ALA A 80 -7.51 -14.20 -34.77
CA ALA A 80 -7.60 -14.07 -36.21
C ALA A 80 -6.30 -14.45 -36.90
N LEU A 81 -6.43 -15.06 -38.08
CA LEU A 81 -5.36 -15.36 -39.02
C LEU A 81 -5.57 -14.53 -40.28
N TRP A 82 -4.52 -13.86 -40.73
CA TRP A 82 -4.50 -13.10 -41.99
C TRP A 82 -3.56 -13.77 -42.97
N HIS A 83 -4.12 -14.41 -43.98
CA HIS A 83 -3.38 -14.94 -45.10
C HIS A 83 -3.38 -13.93 -46.26
N THR A 84 -2.20 -13.51 -46.70
CA THR A 84 -2.01 -12.51 -47.75
C THR A 84 -1.17 -13.09 -48.88
N ALA A 85 -1.65 -12.99 -50.13
CA ALA A 85 -0.94 -13.43 -51.33
C ALA A 85 -1.00 -12.40 -52.47
N PRO A 86 0.01 -12.32 -53.35
CA PRO A 86 -0.03 -11.52 -54.57
C PRO A 86 -1.20 -11.93 -55.48
N ALA A 87 -1.92 -10.95 -56.02
CA ALA A 87 -3.09 -11.17 -56.88
C ALA A 87 -2.92 -10.62 -58.31
N GLY A 88 -1.73 -10.15 -58.67
CA GLY A 88 -1.43 -9.59 -60.00
C GLY A 88 -1.98 -8.17 -60.18
N SER A 89 -2.38 -7.82 -61.40
CA SER A 89 -3.04 -6.54 -61.68
C SER A 89 -4.52 -6.57 -61.33
N ASP A 90 -5.05 -5.45 -60.84
CA ASP A 90 -6.48 -5.28 -60.59
C ASP A 90 -7.29 -5.19 -61.91
N SER A 91 -8.62 -5.09 -61.80
CA SER A 91 -9.55 -4.96 -62.94
C SER A 91 -9.28 -3.73 -63.81
N THR A 92 -8.60 -2.70 -63.29
CA THR A 92 -8.21 -1.49 -64.00
C THR A 92 -6.81 -1.57 -64.63
N GLY A 93 -6.12 -2.70 -64.45
CA GLY A 93 -4.77 -2.92 -64.94
C GLY A 93 -3.67 -2.35 -64.05
N ARG A 94 -3.98 -1.86 -62.84
CA ARG A 94 -2.96 -1.37 -61.90
C ARG A 94 -2.24 -2.56 -61.27
N PRO A 95 -0.90 -2.61 -61.33
CA PRO A 95 -0.14 -3.69 -60.71
C PRO A 95 -0.18 -3.61 -59.18
N GLY A 96 0.18 -4.71 -58.51
CA GLY A 96 0.35 -4.75 -57.06
C GLY A 96 -0.94 -5.03 -56.28
N ASN A 97 -1.94 -5.66 -56.91
CA ASN A 97 -3.11 -6.15 -56.19
C ASN A 97 -2.72 -7.30 -55.25
N VAL A 98 -3.45 -7.42 -54.15
CA VAL A 98 -3.24 -8.41 -53.10
C VAL A 98 -4.58 -9.04 -52.75
N PHE A 99 -4.55 -10.35 -52.48
CA PHE A 99 -5.71 -11.07 -51.97
C PHE A 99 -5.48 -11.43 -50.51
N ALA A 100 -6.32 -10.88 -49.62
CA ALA A 100 -6.33 -11.24 -48.21
C ALA A 100 -7.50 -12.19 -47.94
N HIS A 101 -7.19 -13.35 -47.36
CA HIS A 101 -8.17 -14.28 -46.80
C HIS A 101 -7.95 -14.29 -45.28
N VAL A 102 -8.96 -13.86 -44.53
CA VAL A 102 -8.94 -13.74 -43.07
C VAL A 102 -9.84 -14.78 -42.44
N LEU A 103 -9.32 -15.49 -41.44
CA LEU A 103 -10.05 -16.46 -40.62
C LEU A 103 -10.15 -15.95 -39.18
N LEU A 104 -11.35 -15.86 -38.65
CA LEU A 104 -11.64 -15.59 -37.24
C LEU A 104 -12.00 -16.90 -36.54
N ASP A 105 -11.31 -17.23 -35.46
CA ASP A 105 -11.71 -18.26 -34.50
C ASP A 105 -12.35 -17.56 -33.29
N ARG A 106 -13.64 -17.80 -33.08
CA ARG A 106 -14.41 -17.24 -31.95
C ARG A 106 -14.17 -17.99 -30.65
N THR A 107 -13.67 -19.23 -30.72
CA THR A 107 -13.43 -20.09 -29.57
C THR A 107 -12.07 -20.81 -29.67
N PRO A 108 -10.95 -20.07 -29.79
CA PRO A 108 -9.60 -20.63 -29.91
C PRO A 108 -9.20 -21.48 -28.70
N ASP A 109 -9.77 -21.16 -27.52
CA ASP A 109 -9.44 -21.82 -26.26
C ASP A 109 -10.26 -23.12 -26.04
N VAL A 110 -11.18 -23.46 -26.94
CA VAL A 110 -12.04 -24.66 -26.88
C VAL A 110 -11.42 -25.79 -27.71
N ALA A 111 -11.44 -27.00 -27.15
CA ALA A 111 -10.91 -28.19 -27.82
C ALA A 111 -11.71 -28.55 -29.10
N PRO A 112 -11.06 -29.07 -30.17
CA PRO A 112 -9.61 -29.21 -30.31
C PRO A 112 -8.91 -27.86 -30.44
N ARG A 113 -7.76 -27.73 -29.76
CA ARG A 113 -6.90 -26.55 -29.84
C ARG A 113 -5.82 -26.83 -30.87
N TYR A 114 -5.70 -25.94 -31.83
CA TYR A 114 -4.66 -26.01 -32.86
C TYR A 114 -3.73 -24.82 -32.68
N ARG A 115 -2.44 -25.03 -33.01
CA ARG A 115 -1.47 -23.94 -33.09
C ARG A 115 -1.71 -23.18 -34.40
N ALA A 116 -1.84 -21.87 -34.34
CA ALA A 116 -2.23 -21.06 -35.49
C ALA A 116 -1.31 -21.24 -36.72
N ILE A 117 -0.03 -21.51 -36.50
CA ILE A 117 0.93 -21.77 -37.59
C ILE A 117 0.63 -23.05 -38.38
N GLN A 118 -0.15 -24.00 -37.83
CA GLN A 118 -0.57 -25.19 -38.55
C GLN A 118 -1.48 -24.88 -39.74
N TRP A 119 -2.06 -23.67 -39.82
CA TRP A 119 -2.77 -23.22 -41.01
C TRP A 119 -1.82 -22.80 -42.14
N TRP A 120 -0.50 -22.75 -41.94
CA TRP A 120 0.43 -22.46 -43.03
C TRP A 120 0.26 -23.44 -44.21
N ARG A 121 0.10 -22.88 -45.42
CA ARG A 121 -0.21 -23.63 -46.65
C ARG A 121 -1.42 -24.57 -46.57
N ALA A 122 -2.39 -24.32 -45.68
CA ALA A 122 -3.65 -25.06 -45.69
C ALA A 122 -4.38 -24.90 -47.03
N ALA A 123 -5.00 -25.97 -47.52
CA ALA A 123 -5.56 -26.04 -48.87
C ALA A 123 -6.75 -25.09 -49.11
N HIS A 124 -7.41 -24.64 -48.04
CA HIS A 124 -8.53 -23.70 -48.13
C HIS A 124 -8.10 -22.24 -48.33
N TRP A 125 -6.81 -21.91 -48.19
CA TRP A 125 -6.35 -20.56 -48.44
C TRP A 125 -6.48 -20.18 -49.92
N LEU A 126 -7.11 -19.04 -50.17
CA LEU A 126 -7.37 -18.55 -51.52
C LEU A 126 -6.15 -17.75 -51.99
N CYS A 127 -5.58 -18.15 -53.12
CA CYS A 127 -4.45 -17.47 -53.77
C CYS A 127 -4.76 -17.16 -55.25
N PRO A 128 -5.87 -16.47 -55.59
CA PRO A 128 -6.19 -16.18 -56.97
C PRO A 128 -5.21 -15.17 -57.58
N TYR A 129 -4.80 -15.38 -58.83
CA TYR A 129 -3.89 -14.47 -59.54
C TYR A 129 -4.52 -13.96 -60.84
N GLY A 130 -4.61 -12.63 -60.97
CA GLY A 130 -5.23 -11.92 -62.08
C GLY A 130 -6.72 -11.65 -61.89
N ALA A 131 -7.21 -10.55 -62.48
CA ALA A 131 -8.57 -10.03 -62.28
C ALA A 131 -9.69 -11.07 -62.46
N THR A 132 -9.58 -11.97 -63.45
CA THR A 132 -10.58 -13.02 -63.69
C THR A 132 -10.62 -14.06 -62.56
N ALA A 133 -9.44 -14.50 -62.09
CA ALA A 133 -9.36 -15.47 -60.99
C ALA A 133 -9.83 -14.83 -59.68
N VAL A 134 -9.47 -13.57 -59.43
CA VAL A 134 -9.90 -12.80 -58.26
C VAL A 134 -11.42 -12.65 -58.23
N SER A 135 -12.04 -12.31 -59.36
CA SER A 135 -13.50 -12.20 -59.46
C SER A 135 -14.22 -13.53 -59.14
N ARG A 136 -13.68 -14.66 -59.61
CA ARG A 136 -14.25 -16.01 -59.44
C ARG A 136 -13.95 -16.67 -58.09
N ALA A 137 -12.96 -16.18 -57.35
CA ALA A 137 -12.61 -16.73 -56.05
C ALA A 137 -13.84 -16.71 -55.13
N ALA A 138 -14.08 -17.81 -54.42
CA ALA A 138 -15.20 -17.94 -53.50
C ALA A 138 -14.76 -18.72 -52.26
N LEU A 139 -15.31 -18.36 -51.11
CA LEU A 139 -15.12 -19.07 -49.85
C LEU A 139 -15.88 -20.41 -49.90
N ALA A 140 -15.22 -21.48 -49.47
CA ALA A 140 -15.80 -22.84 -49.45
C ALA A 140 -16.38 -23.18 -48.06
N GLU A 141 -17.45 -23.97 -48.05
CA GLU A 141 -17.90 -24.75 -46.88
C GLU A 141 -17.50 -26.23 -47.11
N PRO A 142 -17.05 -27.01 -46.10
CA PRO A 142 -17.15 -26.81 -44.64
C PRO A 142 -15.95 -26.07 -44.01
N GLY A 143 -16.01 -25.89 -42.68
CA GLY A 143 -15.07 -25.09 -41.89
C GLY A 143 -13.59 -25.45 -42.05
N PRO A 144 -12.68 -24.47 -41.89
CA PRO A 144 -11.27 -24.61 -42.26
C PRO A 144 -10.50 -25.56 -41.34
N GLU A 145 -9.87 -26.58 -41.93
CA GLU A 145 -8.95 -27.50 -41.24
C GLU A 145 -7.48 -27.03 -41.35
N PRO A 146 -6.63 -27.35 -40.36
CA PRO A 146 -5.20 -27.12 -40.44
C PRO A 146 -4.54 -27.81 -41.66
N GLY A 147 -3.43 -27.25 -42.13
CA GLY A 147 -2.64 -27.80 -43.23
C GLY A 147 -1.68 -28.91 -42.80
N THR A 148 -0.93 -29.43 -43.78
CA THR A 148 0.06 -30.51 -43.59
C THR A 148 1.51 -30.03 -43.67
N ALA A 149 1.75 -28.73 -43.87
CA ALA A 149 3.09 -28.18 -44.08
C ALA A 149 3.88 -27.99 -42.79
N VAL A 150 3.20 -27.65 -41.69
CA VAL A 150 3.81 -27.45 -40.36
C VAL A 150 3.21 -28.47 -39.41
N THR A 151 3.95 -29.55 -39.17
CA THR A 151 3.59 -30.66 -38.29
C THR A 151 4.71 -30.91 -37.29
N LYS A 152 4.45 -31.68 -36.24
CA LYS A 152 5.50 -32.11 -35.31
C LYS A 152 6.65 -32.81 -36.04
N ASP A 153 6.34 -33.64 -37.03
CA ASP A 153 7.36 -34.35 -37.81
C ASP A 153 8.16 -33.39 -38.71
N SER A 154 7.49 -32.41 -39.34
CA SER A 154 8.18 -31.46 -40.22
C SER A 154 9.15 -30.56 -39.46
N VAL A 155 8.74 -30.05 -38.28
CA VAL A 155 9.58 -29.14 -37.49
C VAL A 155 10.77 -29.86 -36.86
N VAL A 156 10.62 -31.13 -36.48
CA VAL A 156 11.72 -31.97 -35.97
C VAL A 156 12.71 -32.27 -37.10
N ALA A 157 12.22 -32.66 -38.28
CA ALA A 157 13.06 -32.87 -39.45
C ALA A 157 13.79 -31.59 -39.87
N PHE A 158 13.13 -30.43 -39.76
CA PHE A 158 13.74 -29.13 -40.01
C PHE A 158 14.82 -28.79 -39.00
N ALA A 159 14.57 -28.95 -37.70
CA ALA A 159 15.52 -28.62 -36.64
C ALA A 159 16.80 -29.47 -36.68
N LEU A 160 16.66 -30.77 -37.02
CA LEU A 160 17.73 -31.76 -36.98
C LEU A 160 18.32 -32.09 -38.35
N ASP A 161 18.10 -31.22 -39.33
CA ASP A 161 18.70 -31.33 -40.65
C ASP A 161 20.21 -31.20 -40.59
N ILE A 162 20.93 -32.27 -40.94
CA ILE A 162 22.38 -32.35 -40.87
C ILE A 162 23.11 -31.42 -41.85
N THR A 163 22.41 -30.84 -42.82
CA THR A 163 23.00 -29.93 -43.82
C THR A 163 23.18 -28.52 -43.29
N THR A 164 22.45 -28.14 -42.22
CA THR A 164 22.44 -26.78 -41.67
C THR A 164 22.42 -26.83 -40.15
N TRP A 165 23.36 -26.15 -39.49
CA TRP A 165 23.37 -26.08 -38.02
C TRP A 165 22.31 -25.09 -37.50
N ARG A 166 21.09 -25.57 -37.22
CA ARG A 166 19.94 -24.74 -36.82
C ARG A 166 19.72 -24.62 -35.32
N LEU A 167 20.27 -25.53 -34.51
CA LEU A 167 19.99 -25.58 -33.07
C LEU A 167 20.43 -24.32 -32.31
N ALA A 168 21.56 -23.70 -32.68
CA ALA A 168 21.98 -22.47 -32.02
C ALA A 168 20.97 -21.32 -32.21
N THR A 169 20.43 -21.16 -33.42
CA THR A 169 19.37 -20.18 -33.72
C THR A 169 18.09 -20.49 -32.96
N LEU A 170 17.73 -21.78 -32.83
CA LEU A 170 16.58 -22.19 -32.03
C LEU A 170 16.70 -21.75 -30.57
N PHE A 171 17.84 -21.98 -29.94
CA PHE A 171 18.05 -21.67 -28.51
C PHE A 171 17.91 -20.17 -28.25
N GLY A 172 18.55 -19.34 -29.09
CA GLY A 172 18.35 -17.89 -29.03
C GLY A 172 16.91 -17.45 -29.29
N LEU A 173 16.19 -18.12 -30.20
CA LEU A 173 14.78 -17.83 -30.48
C LEU A 173 13.87 -18.20 -29.30
N LEU A 174 14.08 -19.35 -28.65
CA LEU A 174 13.28 -19.78 -27.49
C LEU A 174 13.36 -18.72 -26.39
N ASP A 175 14.57 -18.28 -26.08
CA ASP A 175 14.80 -17.33 -24.98
C ASP A 175 14.33 -15.92 -25.33
N ALA A 176 14.58 -15.45 -26.56
CA ALA A 176 14.07 -14.15 -27.02
C ALA A 176 12.54 -14.10 -27.04
N VAL A 177 11.89 -15.20 -27.45
CA VAL A 177 10.42 -15.30 -27.45
C VAL A 177 9.87 -15.42 -26.04
N ALA A 178 10.53 -16.14 -25.13
CA ALA A 178 10.14 -16.18 -23.72
C ALA A 178 10.16 -14.77 -23.11
N ALA A 179 11.23 -14.02 -23.34
CA ALA A 179 11.34 -12.63 -22.89
C ALA A 179 10.25 -11.73 -23.53
N ALA A 180 9.97 -11.88 -24.82
CA ALA A 180 8.93 -11.11 -25.49
C ALA A 180 7.51 -11.43 -24.97
N LEU A 181 7.23 -12.69 -24.64
CA LEU A 181 5.95 -13.10 -24.02
C LEU A 181 5.80 -12.55 -22.59
N ASP A 182 6.90 -12.30 -21.89
CA ASP A 182 6.92 -11.64 -20.57
C ASP A 182 6.94 -10.10 -20.65
N GLY A 183 6.67 -9.53 -21.85
CA GLY A 183 6.58 -8.09 -22.08
C GLY A 183 7.88 -7.41 -22.48
N GLY A 184 8.92 -8.18 -22.79
CA GLY A 184 10.17 -7.71 -23.38
C GLY A 184 10.04 -7.24 -24.84
N ALA A 185 11.18 -6.96 -25.47
CA ALA A 185 11.22 -6.50 -26.86
C ALA A 185 10.74 -7.60 -27.83
N PRO A 186 9.93 -7.27 -28.85
CA PRO A 186 9.49 -8.25 -29.84
C PRO A 186 10.66 -8.75 -30.68
N VAL A 187 10.51 -9.96 -31.23
CA VAL A 187 11.54 -10.66 -31.97
C VAL A 187 11.34 -10.47 -33.47
N VAL A 188 12.43 -10.15 -34.18
CA VAL A 188 12.47 -10.13 -35.64
C VAL A 188 13.40 -11.22 -36.14
N LEU A 189 12.86 -12.15 -36.92
CA LEU A 189 13.59 -13.27 -37.49
C LEU A 189 13.89 -13.03 -38.97
N GLY A 190 15.16 -12.88 -39.32
CA GLY A 190 15.61 -12.85 -40.71
C GLY A 190 15.62 -14.25 -41.32
N VAL A 191 14.80 -14.47 -42.35
CA VAL A 191 14.63 -15.77 -43.02
C VAL A 191 14.95 -15.71 -44.52
N GLN A 192 15.40 -16.84 -45.07
CA GLN A 192 15.59 -17.08 -46.49
C GLN A 192 14.24 -17.19 -47.22
N SER A 193 13.19 -17.67 -46.53
CA SER A 193 11.86 -17.81 -47.12
C SER A 193 10.74 -17.77 -46.07
N PRO A 194 9.50 -17.42 -46.46
CA PRO A 194 8.32 -17.57 -45.59
C PRO A 194 8.07 -19.01 -45.14
N ASP A 195 8.49 -20.01 -45.92
CA ASP A 195 8.36 -21.43 -45.56
C ASP A 195 9.30 -21.82 -44.41
N THR A 196 10.55 -21.31 -44.40
CA THR A 196 11.47 -21.52 -43.26
C THR A 196 10.99 -20.77 -42.03
N ALA A 197 10.47 -19.54 -42.18
CA ALA A 197 9.80 -18.83 -41.08
C ALA A 197 8.67 -19.65 -40.45
N ALA A 198 7.84 -20.30 -41.28
CA ALA A 198 6.75 -21.12 -40.78
C ALA A 198 7.24 -22.36 -39.99
N GLN A 199 8.36 -22.97 -40.38
CA GLN A 199 8.96 -24.07 -39.60
C GLN A 199 9.54 -23.58 -38.27
N TRP A 200 10.20 -22.40 -38.23
CA TRP A 200 10.69 -21.80 -36.99
C TRP A 200 9.56 -21.48 -36.01
N ILE A 201 8.53 -20.79 -36.48
CA ILE A 201 7.33 -20.48 -35.68
C ILE A 201 6.64 -21.77 -35.23
N GLY A 202 6.59 -22.79 -36.10
CA GLY A 202 6.13 -24.13 -35.78
C GLY A 202 6.90 -24.75 -34.62
N LEU A 203 8.23 -24.76 -34.70
CA LEU A 203 9.11 -25.35 -33.70
C LEU A 203 8.95 -24.69 -32.33
N LEU A 204 8.94 -23.35 -32.30
CA LEU A 204 8.63 -22.57 -31.09
C LEU A 204 7.26 -22.95 -30.52
N SER A 205 6.23 -22.96 -31.38
CA SER A 205 4.86 -23.25 -30.97
C SER A 205 4.71 -24.67 -30.41
N PHE A 206 5.40 -25.67 -30.96
CA PHE A 206 5.33 -27.06 -30.49
C PHE A 206 6.14 -27.32 -29.22
N LEU A 207 7.17 -26.51 -28.93
CA LEU A 207 7.94 -26.57 -27.68
C LEU A 207 7.26 -25.88 -26.48
N MET A 208 6.07 -25.34 -26.69
CA MET A 208 5.15 -24.85 -25.66
C MET A 208 3.78 -25.56 -25.79
N SER A 209 2.88 -25.41 -24.82
CA SER A 209 1.52 -25.98 -24.91
C SER A 209 0.67 -25.26 -25.99
N PRO A 210 -0.40 -25.89 -26.50
CA PRO A 210 -1.31 -25.25 -27.47
C PRO A 210 -1.91 -23.93 -26.95
N GLY A 211 -2.27 -23.85 -25.67
CA GLY A 211 -2.82 -22.66 -25.04
C GLY A 211 -1.80 -21.53 -24.87
N THR A 212 -0.54 -21.85 -24.56
CA THR A 212 0.54 -20.84 -24.55
C THR A 212 0.89 -20.39 -25.97
N ALA A 213 0.91 -21.31 -26.94
CA ALA A 213 1.11 -20.98 -28.36
C ALA A 213 0.02 -20.06 -28.92
N ALA A 214 -1.19 -20.07 -28.35
CA ALA A 214 -2.23 -19.12 -28.71
C ALA A 214 -1.88 -17.67 -28.36
N GLN A 215 -0.91 -17.42 -27.48
CA GLN A 215 -0.40 -16.07 -27.15
C GLN A 215 0.77 -15.63 -28.04
N LEU A 216 1.37 -16.54 -28.80
CA LEU A 216 2.45 -16.22 -29.73
C LEU A 216 1.87 -15.56 -31.00
N SER A 217 1.68 -14.23 -30.96
CA SER A 217 1.32 -13.47 -32.16
C SER A 217 2.51 -13.43 -33.13
N PHE A 218 2.28 -13.76 -34.41
CA PHE A 218 3.36 -13.89 -35.37
C PHE A 218 3.02 -13.40 -36.77
N SER A 219 4.05 -13.23 -37.61
CA SER A 219 3.93 -13.12 -39.07
C SER A 219 5.06 -13.87 -39.76
N THR A 220 4.74 -14.65 -40.79
CA THR A 220 5.73 -15.40 -41.58
C THR A 220 6.45 -14.53 -42.62
N PHE A 221 5.98 -13.31 -42.87
CA PHE A 221 6.62 -12.38 -43.80
C PHE A 221 6.12 -10.94 -43.59
N ASP A 222 7.04 -10.02 -43.31
CA ASP A 222 6.84 -8.58 -43.40
C ASP A 222 8.12 -7.94 -43.96
N ARG A 223 8.01 -6.74 -44.54
CA ARG A 223 9.18 -5.93 -44.89
C ARG A 223 9.64 -5.12 -43.68
N ALA A 224 10.93 -4.83 -43.57
CA ALA A 224 11.47 -4.07 -42.43
C ALA A 224 10.76 -2.73 -42.21
N ASP A 225 10.40 -2.03 -43.30
CA ASP A 225 9.69 -0.74 -43.28
C ASP A 225 8.18 -0.86 -42.98
N GLN A 226 7.65 -2.08 -42.84
CA GLN A 226 6.26 -2.37 -42.50
C GLN A 226 6.08 -2.84 -41.06
N LEU A 227 7.19 -3.10 -40.35
CA LEU A 227 7.19 -3.50 -38.95
C LEU A 227 6.68 -2.36 -38.06
N ASN A 228 5.79 -2.70 -37.14
CA ASN A 228 5.32 -1.79 -36.11
C ASN A 228 5.59 -2.42 -34.74
N VAL A 229 6.58 -1.89 -34.03
CA VAL A 229 7.03 -2.38 -32.70
C VAL A 229 5.91 -2.26 -31.65
N HIS A 230 4.92 -1.40 -31.87
CA HIS A 230 3.79 -1.18 -30.95
C HIS A 230 2.54 -1.98 -31.33
N SER A 231 2.62 -2.89 -32.30
CA SER A 231 1.46 -3.68 -32.76
C SER A 231 1.04 -4.79 -31.78
N GLY A 232 1.86 -5.10 -30.76
CA GLY A 232 1.66 -6.26 -29.89
C GLY A 232 2.04 -7.59 -30.54
N GLN A 233 2.75 -7.54 -31.67
CA GLN A 233 3.26 -8.72 -32.36
C GLN A 233 4.54 -9.25 -31.68
N VAL A 234 4.55 -10.52 -31.27
CA VAL A 234 5.67 -11.13 -30.54
C VAL A 234 6.81 -11.51 -31.49
N LEU A 235 6.50 -12.11 -32.65
CA LEU A 235 7.50 -12.61 -33.60
C LEU A 235 7.17 -12.22 -35.05
N SER A 236 8.03 -11.44 -35.70
CA SER A 236 7.87 -11.09 -37.11
C SER A 236 9.02 -11.62 -37.95
N ALA A 237 8.73 -12.40 -38.98
CA ALA A 237 9.74 -12.82 -39.93
C ALA A 237 9.90 -11.78 -41.06
N VAL A 238 11.15 -11.46 -41.38
CA VAL A 238 11.53 -10.58 -42.49
C VAL A 238 12.51 -11.30 -43.42
N PRO A 239 12.60 -10.93 -44.71
CA PRO A 239 13.69 -11.40 -45.56
C PRO A 239 15.06 -11.10 -44.95
N ILE A 240 16.04 -11.98 -45.14
CA ILE A 240 17.40 -11.77 -44.63
C ILE A 240 17.99 -10.44 -45.11
N GLU A 241 17.75 -10.03 -46.36
CA GLU A 241 18.28 -8.75 -46.86
C GLU A 241 17.68 -7.52 -46.18
N ASP A 242 16.51 -7.67 -45.56
CA ASP A 242 15.82 -6.62 -44.81
C ASP A 242 16.28 -6.56 -43.35
N LEU A 243 17.00 -7.57 -42.84
CA LEU A 243 17.36 -7.70 -41.43
C LEU A 243 18.20 -6.53 -40.91
N SER A 244 19.08 -5.95 -41.74
CA SER A 244 19.88 -4.78 -41.35
C SER A 244 19.08 -3.48 -41.23
N ALA A 245 17.86 -3.45 -41.76
CA ALA A 245 17.00 -2.26 -41.80
C ALA A 245 15.89 -2.30 -40.73
N VAL A 246 15.89 -3.30 -39.84
CA VAL A 246 14.88 -3.44 -38.79
C VAL A 246 14.94 -2.26 -37.81
N PRO A 247 13.79 -1.80 -37.30
CA PRO A 247 13.75 -0.67 -36.39
C PRO A 247 14.41 -1.00 -35.05
N ALA A 248 14.85 0.04 -34.32
CA ALA A 248 15.30 -0.11 -32.94
C ALA A 248 14.14 -0.57 -32.02
N GLY A 249 14.49 -1.15 -30.86
CA GLY A 249 13.51 -1.65 -29.88
C GLY A 249 13.00 -3.06 -30.14
N VAL A 250 13.70 -3.83 -30.98
CA VAL A 250 13.44 -5.25 -31.25
C VAL A 250 14.70 -6.08 -30.97
N VAL A 251 14.56 -7.39 -30.88
CA VAL A 251 15.69 -8.35 -30.91
C VAL A 251 15.73 -8.99 -32.29
N ALA A 252 16.81 -8.76 -33.05
CA ALA A 252 16.95 -9.30 -34.40
C ALA A 252 17.85 -10.55 -34.41
N ILE A 253 17.36 -11.63 -35.04
CA ILE A 253 18.07 -12.90 -35.18
C ILE A 253 18.01 -13.32 -36.66
N GLY A 254 19.15 -13.59 -37.30
CA GLY A 254 19.19 -14.14 -38.66
C GLY A 254 19.37 -15.66 -38.68
N GLU A 255 18.60 -16.38 -39.50
CA GLU A 255 18.71 -17.85 -39.56
C GLU A 255 20.01 -18.37 -40.19
N THR A 256 20.73 -17.51 -40.92
CA THR A 256 22.03 -17.82 -41.54
C THR A 256 23.22 -17.30 -40.75
N GLU A 257 22.98 -16.53 -39.69
CA GLU A 257 24.04 -15.95 -38.87
C GLU A 257 24.47 -16.93 -37.78
N THR A 258 25.76 -16.93 -37.44
CA THR A 258 26.25 -17.70 -36.29
C THR A 258 25.84 -17.00 -35.01
N LEU A 259 24.99 -17.64 -34.22
CA LEU A 259 24.62 -17.20 -32.88
C LEU A 259 25.63 -17.74 -31.86
N SER A 260 26.23 -16.86 -31.06
CA SER A 260 27.10 -17.25 -29.95
C SER A 260 26.23 -17.68 -28.78
N LEU A 261 26.30 -18.96 -28.42
CA LEU A 261 25.56 -19.49 -27.28
C LEU A 261 26.21 -19.03 -25.96
N GLY A 262 25.36 -18.81 -24.96
CA GLY A 262 25.69 -18.37 -23.62
C GLY A 262 25.44 -19.51 -22.64
N GLU A 263 25.54 -19.22 -21.34
CA GLU A 263 25.33 -20.19 -20.26
C GLU A 263 24.23 -19.71 -19.32
N LEU A 264 23.39 -20.61 -18.84
CA LEU A 264 22.33 -20.31 -17.88
C LEU A 264 22.94 -19.73 -16.59
N GLY A 265 22.46 -18.57 -16.16
CA GLY A 265 23.01 -17.83 -15.01
C GLY A 265 24.40 -17.21 -15.26
N GLY A 266 24.91 -17.27 -16.49
CA GLY A 266 26.23 -16.77 -16.92
C GLY A 266 26.14 -15.73 -18.02
N GLU A 267 26.90 -15.93 -19.11
CA GLU A 267 26.90 -15.01 -20.26
C GLU A 267 25.65 -15.19 -21.13
N PRO A 268 25.07 -14.09 -21.67
CA PRO A 268 23.92 -14.17 -22.56
C PRO A 268 24.31 -14.73 -23.94
N HIS A 269 23.30 -15.23 -24.66
CA HIS A 269 23.41 -15.43 -26.10
C HIS A 269 23.70 -14.10 -26.81
N ARG A 270 24.51 -14.16 -27.89
CA ARG A 270 24.84 -12.97 -28.70
C ARG A 270 24.62 -13.23 -30.18
N THR A 271 23.86 -12.35 -30.82
CA THR A 271 23.65 -12.39 -32.27
C THR A 271 24.76 -11.62 -33.00
N ALA A 272 24.92 -11.83 -34.31
CA ALA A 272 25.93 -11.12 -35.10
C ALA A 272 25.69 -9.60 -35.13
N GLY A 273 24.43 -9.17 -35.02
CA GLY A 273 24.04 -7.77 -34.86
C GLY A 273 24.34 -7.16 -33.47
N GLY A 274 24.91 -7.94 -32.54
CA GLY A 274 25.29 -7.48 -31.21
C GLY A 274 24.15 -7.47 -30.18
N TYR A 275 23.00 -8.09 -30.48
CA TYR A 275 21.90 -8.21 -29.53
C TYR A 275 22.24 -9.25 -28.46
N HIS A 276 21.91 -8.93 -27.20
CA HIS A 276 22.08 -9.83 -26.07
C HIS A 276 20.73 -10.46 -25.73
N ILE A 277 20.71 -11.79 -25.54
CA ILE A 277 19.51 -12.54 -25.17
C ILE A 277 19.87 -13.38 -23.94
N GLU A 278 19.21 -13.12 -22.82
CA GLU A 278 19.42 -13.87 -21.58
C GLU A 278 19.07 -15.34 -21.78
N VAL A 279 19.92 -16.24 -21.28
CA VAL A 279 19.69 -17.69 -21.40
C VAL A 279 18.61 -18.11 -20.41
N THR A 280 17.61 -18.86 -20.85
CA THR A 280 16.57 -19.39 -19.95
C THR A 280 16.67 -20.91 -19.82
N PRO A 281 16.07 -21.49 -18.76
CA PRO A 281 15.94 -22.95 -18.64
C PRO A 281 15.28 -23.62 -19.86
N TRP A 282 14.50 -22.87 -20.66
CA TRP A 282 13.82 -23.43 -21.83
C TRP A 282 14.78 -23.87 -22.92
N SER A 283 15.74 -23.01 -23.28
CA SER A 283 16.75 -23.34 -24.29
C SER A 283 17.75 -24.37 -23.78
N ALA A 284 18.12 -24.30 -22.50
CA ALA A 284 18.98 -25.28 -21.84
C ALA A 284 18.38 -26.69 -21.88
N MET A 285 17.10 -26.85 -21.50
CA MET A 285 16.39 -28.12 -21.65
C MET A 285 16.30 -28.56 -23.12
N ALA A 286 16.05 -27.62 -24.05
CA ALA A 286 15.94 -27.95 -25.47
C ALA A 286 17.25 -28.47 -26.06
N GLN A 287 18.39 -28.01 -25.56
CA GLN A 287 19.71 -28.49 -25.96
C GLN A 287 19.91 -29.97 -25.66
N VAL A 288 19.38 -30.45 -24.52
CA VAL A 288 19.43 -31.87 -24.13
C VAL A 288 18.35 -32.68 -24.83
N ALA A 289 17.15 -32.11 -24.99
CA ALA A 289 16.00 -32.87 -25.48
C ALA A 289 15.96 -33.04 -27.01
N LEU A 290 16.68 -32.20 -27.76
CA LEU A 290 16.72 -32.20 -29.23
C LEU A 290 17.99 -32.83 -29.81
N LEU A 291 18.41 -33.98 -29.28
CA LEU A 291 19.59 -34.72 -29.77
C LEU A 291 19.28 -35.68 -30.93
N ASP A 292 18.09 -36.29 -30.93
CA ASP A 292 17.64 -37.20 -31.99
C ASP A 292 16.16 -37.01 -32.31
N ALA A 293 15.79 -37.33 -33.55
CA ALA A 293 14.44 -37.07 -34.06
C ALA A 293 13.35 -37.87 -33.32
N GLY A 294 13.66 -39.08 -32.86
CA GLY A 294 12.70 -39.92 -32.15
C GLY A 294 12.35 -39.34 -30.78
N SER A 295 13.37 -38.96 -30.01
CA SER A 295 13.18 -38.37 -28.68
C SER A 295 12.55 -36.98 -28.75
N ALA A 296 13.00 -36.14 -29.69
CA ALA A 296 12.40 -34.84 -29.96
C ALA A 296 10.90 -34.97 -30.31
N ARG A 297 10.54 -35.91 -31.20
CA ARG A 297 9.15 -36.13 -31.60
C ARG A 297 8.27 -36.59 -30.43
N ARG A 298 8.78 -37.48 -29.57
CA ARG A 298 8.07 -37.93 -28.35
C ARG A 298 7.84 -36.77 -27.39
N LEU A 299 8.88 -35.96 -27.14
CA LEU A 299 8.79 -34.77 -26.30
C LEU A 299 7.64 -33.85 -26.72
N LEU A 300 7.46 -33.60 -28.02
CA LEU A 300 6.35 -32.78 -28.52
C LEU A 300 4.96 -33.39 -28.26
N ASP A 301 4.84 -34.73 -28.17
CA ASP A 301 3.58 -35.37 -27.71
C ASP A 301 3.40 -35.26 -26.21
N ASP A 302 4.48 -35.42 -25.46
CA ASP A 302 4.45 -35.33 -24.00
C ASP A 302 4.08 -33.93 -23.51
N ILE A 303 4.56 -32.88 -24.19
CA ILE A 303 4.16 -31.48 -23.95
C ILE A 303 2.64 -31.31 -24.05
N ASP A 304 2.03 -31.86 -25.11
CA ASP A 304 0.58 -31.78 -25.31
C ASP A 304 -0.17 -32.61 -24.24
N ALA A 305 0.31 -33.82 -23.94
CA ALA A 305 -0.29 -34.72 -22.95
C ALA A 305 -0.19 -34.16 -21.51
N VAL A 306 0.84 -33.38 -21.19
CA VAL A 306 0.95 -32.64 -19.92
C VAL A 306 -0.05 -31.49 -19.89
N ALA A 307 -0.14 -30.72 -20.98
CA ALA A 307 -1.04 -29.58 -21.06
C ALA A 307 -2.52 -29.99 -20.88
N GLU A 308 -2.91 -31.16 -21.39
CA GLU A 308 -4.25 -31.73 -21.20
C GLU A 308 -4.59 -32.09 -19.74
N GLN A 309 -3.58 -32.32 -18.89
CA GLN A 309 -3.78 -32.65 -17.47
C GLN A 309 -3.98 -31.42 -16.57
N VAL A 310 -3.78 -30.22 -17.13
CA VAL A 310 -3.91 -28.95 -16.40
C VAL A 310 -4.85 -28.01 -17.15
N ARG A 311 -5.18 -26.89 -16.52
CA ARG A 311 -5.82 -25.79 -17.24
C ARG A 311 -4.75 -25.07 -18.06
N ASP A 312 -4.66 -25.41 -19.34
CA ASP A 312 -3.73 -24.82 -20.30
C ASP A 312 -4.14 -23.39 -20.67
N VAL A 313 -4.00 -22.46 -19.73
CA VAL A 313 -4.29 -21.03 -19.87
C VAL A 313 -3.22 -20.28 -19.11
N GLY A 314 -2.43 -19.46 -19.82
CA GLY A 314 -1.36 -18.66 -19.21
C GLY A 314 -0.24 -19.49 -18.60
N LEU A 315 0.04 -20.69 -19.13
CA LEU A 315 1.20 -21.46 -18.71
C LEU A 315 2.48 -20.77 -19.21
N HIS A 316 3.53 -20.78 -18.40
CA HIS A 316 4.85 -20.35 -18.82
C HIS A 316 5.33 -21.22 -20.00
N PRO A 317 5.94 -20.65 -21.07
CA PRO A 317 6.28 -21.39 -22.29
C PRO A 317 7.18 -22.61 -22.05
N ALA A 318 8.11 -22.51 -21.09
CA ALA A 318 9.01 -23.61 -20.73
C ALA A 318 8.35 -24.70 -19.86
N TRP A 319 7.24 -24.40 -19.17
CA TRP A 319 6.69 -25.29 -18.14
C TRP A 319 6.18 -26.64 -18.66
N PRO A 320 5.44 -26.71 -19.78
CA PRO A 320 5.03 -28.00 -20.35
C PRO A 320 6.22 -28.89 -20.71
N MET A 321 7.30 -28.29 -21.22
CA MET A 321 8.53 -29.01 -21.53
C MET A 321 9.25 -29.49 -20.27
N ALA A 322 9.37 -28.65 -19.25
CA ALA A 322 9.94 -29.04 -17.95
C ALA A 322 9.21 -30.24 -17.34
N MET A 323 7.88 -30.25 -17.40
CA MET A 323 7.06 -31.37 -16.95
C MET A 323 7.24 -32.64 -17.79
N ALA A 324 7.51 -32.51 -19.09
CA ALA A 324 7.82 -33.63 -19.97
C ALA A 324 9.24 -34.17 -19.75
N VAL A 325 10.18 -33.32 -19.35
CA VAL A 325 11.57 -33.65 -19.03
C VAL A 325 11.71 -34.30 -17.64
N ALA A 326 11.02 -33.77 -16.64
CA ALA A 326 11.18 -34.14 -15.24
C ALA A 326 10.98 -35.64 -14.97
N GLY A 327 11.96 -36.27 -14.31
CA GLY A 327 11.93 -37.68 -13.93
C GLY A 327 12.16 -38.67 -15.07
N ARG A 328 12.62 -38.22 -16.26
CA ARG A 328 12.98 -39.09 -17.38
C ARG A 328 14.48 -39.30 -17.48
N ALA A 329 14.90 -40.56 -17.44
CA ALA A 329 16.31 -40.94 -17.52
C ALA A 329 17.01 -40.43 -18.79
N GLU A 330 16.29 -40.33 -19.92
CA GLU A 330 16.83 -39.82 -21.19
C GLU A 330 17.20 -38.32 -21.15
N PHE A 331 16.70 -37.57 -20.17
CA PHE A 331 16.93 -36.12 -20.04
C PHE A 331 17.54 -35.73 -18.68
N THR A 332 18.30 -36.65 -18.06
CA THR A 332 18.90 -36.43 -16.73
C THR A 332 19.76 -35.16 -16.69
N ASP A 333 20.45 -34.83 -17.78
CA ASP A 333 21.30 -33.63 -17.88
C ASP A 333 20.52 -32.31 -17.91
N ALA A 334 19.18 -32.34 -17.97
CA ALA A 334 18.29 -31.18 -17.96
C ALA A 334 17.30 -31.20 -16.76
N GLU A 335 17.52 -32.09 -15.79
CA GLU A 335 16.60 -32.28 -14.66
C GLU A 335 16.60 -31.07 -13.71
N GLU A 336 17.74 -30.42 -13.52
CA GLU A 336 17.87 -29.24 -12.64
C GLU A 336 17.06 -28.06 -13.19
N GLU A 337 17.20 -27.76 -14.49
CA GLU A 337 16.46 -26.72 -15.20
C GLU A 337 14.95 -27.02 -15.21
N ALA A 338 14.56 -28.29 -15.40
CA ALA A 338 13.17 -28.70 -15.32
C ALA A 338 12.60 -28.46 -13.91
N HIS A 339 13.35 -28.79 -12.87
CA HIS A 339 12.93 -28.57 -11.49
C HIS A 339 12.78 -27.09 -11.16
N GLU A 340 13.69 -26.25 -11.63
CA GLU A 340 13.62 -24.80 -11.47
C GLU A 340 12.32 -24.23 -12.08
N VAL A 341 12.02 -24.58 -13.33
CA VAL A 341 10.82 -24.12 -14.02
C VAL A 341 9.54 -24.61 -13.34
N ILE A 342 9.50 -25.87 -12.90
CA ILE A 342 8.34 -26.43 -12.20
C ILE A 342 8.14 -25.72 -10.85
N ALA A 343 9.22 -25.46 -10.11
CA ALA A 343 9.13 -24.75 -8.83
C ALA A 343 8.66 -23.29 -9.02
N ALA A 344 9.12 -22.62 -10.07
CA ALA A 344 8.79 -21.22 -10.33
C ALA A 344 7.41 -21.00 -10.97
N HIS A 345 6.92 -21.93 -11.81
CA HIS A 345 5.79 -21.65 -12.71
C HIS A 345 4.63 -22.66 -12.67
N SER A 346 4.62 -23.62 -11.73
CA SER A 346 3.52 -24.59 -11.64
C SER A 346 2.14 -23.94 -11.42
N PRO A 347 1.13 -24.24 -12.27
CA PRO A 347 -0.18 -23.63 -12.17
C PRO A 347 -0.96 -24.14 -10.94
N PRO A 348 -1.85 -23.31 -10.37
CA PRO A 348 -2.76 -23.76 -9.32
C PRO A 348 -3.85 -24.68 -9.87
N GLY A 349 -4.46 -25.50 -8.99
CA GLY A 349 -5.68 -26.24 -9.32
C GLY A 349 -5.48 -27.47 -10.21
N VAL A 350 -4.29 -28.04 -10.23
CA VAL A 350 -4.03 -29.34 -10.88
C VAL A 350 -4.85 -30.42 -10.18
N ALA A 351 -5.50 -31.29 -10.97
CA ALA A 351 -6.35 -32.35 -10.44
C ALA A 351 -5.57 -33.28 -9.50
N VAL A 352 -6.07 -33.44 -8.27
CA VAL A 352 -5.44 -34.29 -7.25
C VAL A 352 -5.34 -35.73 -7.76
N GLY A 353 -4.13 -36.32 -7.68
CA GLY A 353 -3.87 -37.69 -8.13
C GLY A 353 -3.50 -37.84 -9.61
N SER A 354 -3.51 -36.76 -10.41
CA SER A 354 -3.01 -36.81 -11.79
C SER A 354 -1.50 -37.10 -11.84
N ALA A 355 -0.98 -37.50 -13.00
CA ALA A 355 0.47 -37.66 -13.16
C ALA A 355 1.18 -36.32 -12.97
N ALA A 356 0.64 -35.23 -13.55
CA ALA A 356 1.14 -33.88 -13.34
C ALA A 356 1.20 -33.48 -11.85
N ALA A 357 0.14 -33.74 -11.06
CA ALA A 357 0.14 -33.43 -9.63
C ALA A 357 1.22 -34.20 -8.87
N ARG A 358 1.49 -35.46 -9.24
CA ARG A 358 2.55 -36.26 -8.62
C ARG A 358 3.95 -35.73 -8.96
N THR A 359 4.20 -35.40 -10.23
CA THR A 359 5.48 -34.80 -10.65
C THR A 359 5.72 -33.48 -9.94
N ILE A 360 4.76 -32.54 -9.96
CA ILE A 360 4.88 -31.26 -9.25
C ILE A 360 5.15 -31.49 -7.76
N SER A 361 4.37 -32.35 -7.10
CA SER A 361 4.54 -32.63 -5.67
C SER A 361 5.93 -33.24 -5.37
N SER A 362 6.43 -34.11 -6.25
CA SER A 362 7.76 -34.73 -6.11
C SER A 362 8.87 -33.69 -6.24
N VAL A 363 8.81 -32.83 -7.27
CA VAL A 363 9.78 -31.76 -7.50
C VAL A 363 9.79 -30.76 -6.35
N LEU A 364 8.61 -30.29 -5.94
CA LEU A 364 8.49 -29.35 -4.83
C LEU A 364 8.97 -29.96 -3.50
N ALA A 365 8.69 -31.24 -3.25
CA ALA A 365 9.20 -31.94 -2.07
C ALA A 365 10.73 -32.10 -2.10
N ALA A 366 11.30 -32.39 -3.27
CA ALA A 366 12.75 -32.48 -3.44
C ALA A 366 13.43 -31.12 -3.18
N ALA A 367 12.88 -30.04 -3.74
CA ALA A 367 13.40 -28.68 -3.55
C ALA A 367 13.37 -28.22 -2.07
N VAL A 368 12.35 -28.64 -1.31
CA VAL A 368 12.20 -28.30 0.12
C VAL A 368 13.03 -29.22 1.04
N GLY A 369 13.49 -30.37 0.54
CA GLY A 369 14.20 -31.37 1.33
C GLY A 369 13.34 -32.03 2.40
N THR A 370 13.98 -32.73 3.35
CA THR A 370 13.30 -33.62 4.31
C THR A 370 13.27 -33.09 5.74
N THR A 371 14.19 -32.19 6.12
CA THR A 371 14.28 -31.65 7.48
C THR A 371 13.63 -30.26 7.59
N THR A 372 13.44 -29.78 8.83
CA THR A 372 12.98 -28.40 9.09
C THR A 372 14.03 -27.38 8.63
N ALA A 373 15.32 -27.69 8.81
CA ALA A 373 16.42 -26.84 8.38
C ALA A 373 16.50 -26.73 6.84
N ASP A 374 16.25 -27.82 6.11
CA ASP A 374 16.20 -27.80 4.64
C ASP A 374 15.01 -26.97 4.16
N ALA A 375 13.85 -27.12 4.79
CA ALA A 375 12.68 -26.33 4.45
C ALA A 375 12.91 -24.83 4.70
N TRP A 376 13.62 -24.48 5.78
CA TRP A 376 14.02 -23.10 6.06
C TRP A 376 15.01 -22.56 5.02
N ARG A 377 15.98 -23.36 4.59
CA ARG A 377 16.90 -22.99 3.49
C ARG A 377 16.13 -22.74 2.20
N ALA A 378 15.19 -23.62 1.85
CA ALA A 378 14.35 -23.47 0.67
C ALA A 378 13.48 -22.20 0.70
N VAL A 379 12.98 -21.79 1.87
CA VAL A 379 12.27 -20.51 2.03
C VAL A 379 13.13 -19.30 1.66
N GLN A 380 14.44 -19.36 1.90
CA GLN A 380 15.40 -18.29 1.61
C GLN A 380 15.87 -18.29 0.16
N GLU A 381 16.12 -19.47 -0.40
CA GLU A 381 16.78 -19.63 -1.70
C GLU A 381 15.79 -19.64 -2.87
N LEU A 382 14.56 -20.14 -2.67
CA LEU A 382 13.60 -20.26 -3.77
C LEU A 382 13.07 -18.88 -4.23
N PRO A 383 13.06 -18.63 -5.55
CA PRO A 383 12.46 -17.42 -6.10
C PRO A 383 10.96 -17.37 -5.81
N THR A 384 10.37 -16.17 -5.92
CA THR A 384 8.93 -15.99 -5.75
C THR A 384 8.15 -16.85 -6.74
N GLY A 385 7.24 -17.68 -6.24
CA GLY A 385 6.45 -18.59 -7.06
C GLY A 385 5.77 -19.68 -6.23
N PRO A 386 5.15 -20.67 -6.87
CA PRO A 386 4.48 -21.82 -6.23
C PRO A 386 5.41 -22.60 -5.30
N GLY A 387 6.66 -22.83 -5.68
CA GLY A 387 7.64 -23.53 -4.87
C GLY A 387 7.99 -22.80 -3.58
N ALA A 388 8.10 -21.47 -3.63
CA ALA A 388 8.29 -20.63 -2.46
C ALA A 388 7.11 -20.72 -1.49
N VAL A 389 5.86 -20.64 -2.00
CA VAL A 389 4.64 -20.80 -1.18
C VAL A 389 4.56 -22.19 -0.55
N PHE A 390 4.96 -23.23 -1.30
CA PHE A 390 5.04 -24.60 -0.81
C PHE A 390 6.12 -24.76 0.27
N ALA A 391 7.28 -24.12 0.10
CA ALA A 391 8.36 -24.10 1.07
C ALA A 391 7.94 -23.42 2.38
N ASP A 392 7.31 -22.24 2.31
CA ASP A 392 6.80 -21.52 3.50
C ASP A 392 5.78 -22.36 4.28
N THR A 393 4.84 -22.99 3.56
CA THR A 393 3.83 -23.86 4.17
C THR A 393 4.46 -25.09 4.81
N THR A 394 5.38 -25.75 4.11
CA THR A 394 6.05 -26.98 4.59
C THR A 394 6.99 -26.68 5.76
N TYR A 395 7.75 -25.58 5.69
CA TYR A 395 8.58 -25.10 6.79
C TYR A 395 7.73 -24.90 8.04
N LEU A 396 6.62 -24.17 7.95
CA LEU A 396 5.80 -23.90 9.12
C LEU A 396 5.16 -25.18 9.68
N CYS A 397 4.71 -26.11 8.81
CA CYS A 397 4.20 -27.42 9.24
C CYS A 397 5.25 -28.24 10.00
N ARG A 398 6.50 -28.23 9.55
CA ARG A 398 7.61 -28.95 10.20
C ARG A 398 8.07 -28.26 11.47
N ALA A 399 8.23 -26.93 11.43
CA ALA A 399 8.72 -26.13 12.55
C ALA A 399 7.81 -26.23 13.78
N VAL A 400 6.48 -26.25 13.61
CA VAL A 400 5.57 -26.45 14.75
C VAL A 400 5.64 -27.86 15.35
N ALA A 401 6.09 -28.85 14.57
CA ALA A 401 6.22 -30.24 15.00
C ALA A 401 7.63 -30.61 15.49
N ASP A 402 8.65 -29.78 15.23
CA ASP A 402 10.04 -30.06 15.53
C ASP A 402 10.49 -29.43 16.85
N ASP A 403 10.50 -30.22 17.93
CA ASP A 403 10.91 -29.77 19.26
C ASP A 403 12.37 -29.29 19.32
N ALA A 404 13.26 -29.88 18.52
CA ALA A 404 14.67 -29.48 18.49
C ALA A 404 14.81 -28.11 17.82
N TRP A 405 14.05 -27.86 16.75
CA TRP A 405 13.98 -26.56 16.08
C TRP A 405 13.43 -25.48 17.01
N LEU A 406 12.31 -25.74 17.68
CA LEU A 406 11.70 -24.81 18.64
C LEU A 406 12.61 -24.55 19.87
N SER A 407 13.58 -25.44 20.15
CA SER A 407 14.51 -25.30 21.28
C SER A 407 15.70 -24.37 20.99
N GLN A 408 15.82 -23.85 19.78
CA GLN A 408 16.93 -22.98 19.42
C GLN A 408 16.91 -21.67 20.23
N MET A 409 18.10 -21.13 20.47
CA MET A 409 18.25 -19.85 21.16
C MET A 409 17.86 -18.71 20.23
N GLY A 410 16.91 -17.88 20.66
CA GLY A 410 16.43 -16.72 19.90
C GLY A 410 15.09 -16.98 19.20
N PRO A 411 14.58 -15.98 18.46
CA PRO A 411 13.31 -16.10 17.77
C PRO A 411 13.39 -17.14 16.64
N ILE A 412 12.40 -18.02 16.56
CA ILE A 412 12.27 -18.94 15.45
C ILE A 412 12.01 -18.12 14.18
N PRO A 413 12.77 -18.36 13.09
CA PRO A 413 12.68 -17.52 11.92
C PRO A 413 11.34 -17.69 11.19
N LEU A 414 10.92 -16.62 10.50
CA LEU A 414 9.71 -16.58 9.71
C LEU A 414 10.04 -16.26 8.26
N GLY A 415 9.33 -16.93 7.35
CA GLY A 415 9.42 -16.62 5.93
C GLY A 415 8.70 -15.31 5.59
N PRO A 416 9.03 -14.68 4.45
CA PRO A 416 8.42 -13.42 4.04
C PRO A 416 6.92 -13.55 3.69
N ARG A 417 6.43 -14.78 3.46
CA ARG A 417 5.07 -15.04 2.94
C ARG A 417 4.12 -15.46 4.07
N MET A 418 3.89 -14.53 5.01
CA MET A 418 3.03 -14.72 6.17
C MET A 418 1.52 -14.85 5.80
N PHE A 419 0.74 -15.35 6.76
CA PHE A 419 -0.67 -15.73 6.61
C PHE A 419 -1.67 -14.67 7.09
N HIS A 420 -1.24 -13.46 7.42
CA HIS A 420 -2.12 -12.37 7.88
C HIS A 420 -3.30 -12.13 6.91
N GLY A 421 -4.52 -12.27 7.42
CA GLY A 421 -5.75 -12.07 6.65
C GLY A 421 -5.99 -13.10 5.53
N LYS A 422 -5.22 -14.19 5.49
CA LYS A 422 -5.31 -15.24 4.46
C LYS A 422 -5.85 -16.54 5.03
N PRO A 423 -6.54 -17.37 4.22
CA PRO A 423 -6.97 -18.69 4.67
C PRO A 423 -5.76 -19.60 4.96
N ILE A 424 -5.81 -20.31 6.09
CA ILE A 424 -4.78 -21.26 6.49
C ILE A 424 -4.72 -22.43 5.47
N PRO A 425 -3.54 -22.78 4.92
CA PRO A 425 -3.39 -23.93 4.04
C PRO A 425 -3.83 -25.24 4.73
N PRO A 426 -4.49 -26.18 4.01
CA PRO A 426 -4.94 -27.44 4.61
C PRO A 426 -3.85 -28.26 5.33
N PRO A 427 -2.61 -28.39 4.79
CA PRO A 427 -1.53 -29.10 5.50
C PRO A 427 -1.20 -28.46 6.85
N LEU A 428 -1.12 -27.13 6.89
CA LEU A 428 -0.83 -26.39 8.12
C LEU A 428 -1.99 -26.51 9.12
N ARG A 429 -3.24 -26.39 8.66
CA ARG A 429 -4.42 -26.57 9.52
C ARG A 429 -4.43 -27.95 10.20
N ALA A 430 -4.02 -28.99 9.47
CA ALA A 430 -3.89 -30.34 10.00
C ALA A 430 -2.74 -30.47 11.01
N ALA A 431 -1.61 -29.79 10.78
CA ALA A 431 -0.45 -29.80 11.67
C ALA A 431 -0.68 -29.06 13.00
N ILE A 432 -1.51 -28.01 13.02
CA ILE A 432 -1.77 -27.19 14.23
C ILE A 432 -2.30 -28.02 15.40
N GLY A 433 -3.22 -28.96 15.15
CA GLY A 433 -3.84 -29.75 16.22
C GLY A 433 -2.82 -30.57 17.03
N PRO A 434 -2.07 -31.47 16.39
CA PRO A 434 -1.00 -32.22 17.03
C PRO A 434 0.10 -31.33 17.62
N ALA A 435 0.39 -30.19 16.98
CA ALA A 435 1.41 -29.27 17.49
C ALA A 435 1.01 -28.62 18.83
N LEU A 436 -0.29 -28.45 19.09
CA LEU A 436 -0.84 -27.89 20.32
C LEU A 436 -1.25 -28.95 21.36
N ASP A 437 -0.66 -30.16 21.32
CA ASP A 437 -0.91 -31.19 22.31
C ASP A 437 -0.37 -30.79 23.70
N ALA A 438 -1.25 -30.81 24.71
CA ALA A 438 -0.97 -30.56 26.11
C ALA A 438 0.22 -31.37 26.66
N GLY A 439 0.49 -32.55 26.10
CA GLY A 439 1.59 -33.44 26.47
C GLY A 439 3.00 -32.89 26.19
N ARG A 440 3.14 -31.86 25.34
CA ARG A 440 4.44 -31.25 24.99
C ARG A 440 4.99 -30.29 26.05
N GLY A 441 4.17 -29.93 27.04
CA GLY A 441 4.52 -28.99 28.11
C GLY A 441 4.35 -27.52 27.74
N PRO A 442 4.26 -26.62 28.74
CA PRO A 442 3.81 -25.24 28.56
C PRO A 442 4.77 -24.39 27.72
N GLU A 443 6.09 -24.61 27.84
CA GLU A 443 7.09 -23.88 27.06
C GLU A 443 6.97 -24.17 25.57
N ARG A 444 6.81 -25.45 25.20
CA ARG A 444 6.66 -25.85 23.80
C ARG A 444 5.38 -25.31 23.20
N LEU A 445 4.26 -25.41 23.93
CA LEU A 445 2.98 -24.85 23.50
C LEU A 445 3.08 -23.34 23.26
N LEU A 446 3.78 -22.62 24.15
CA LEU A 446 3.97 -21.19 23.99
C LEU A 446 4.85 -20.85 22.79
N GLN A 447 5.90 -21.61 22.50
CA GLN A 447 6.73 -21.40 21.30
C GLN A 447 5.98 -21.71 20.00
N VAL A 448 5.15 -22.75 19.99
CA VAL A 448 4.26 -23.05 18.86
C VAL A 448 3.27 -21.92 18.65
N ALA A 449 2.65 -21.43 19.73
CA ALA A 449 1.73 -20.30 19.67
C ALA A 449 2.44 -19.03 19.18
N ASP A 450 3.64 -18.72 19.70
CA ASP A 450 4.48 -17.60 19.26
C ASP A 450 4.72 -17.65 17.75
N LEU A 451 5.22 -18.79 17.26
CA LEU A 451 5.52 -18.99 15.86
C LEU A 451 4.27 -18.82 14.98
N LEU A 452 3.15 -19.43 15.37
CA LEU A 452 1.89 -19.36 14.60
C LEU A 452 1.30 -17.95 14.57
N VAL A 453 1.26 -17.26 15.71
CA VAL A 453 0.71 -15.89 15.81
C VAL A 453 1.56 -14.91 15.04
N ARG A 454 2.89 -14.98 15.17
CA ARG A 454 3.81 -14.13 14.40
C ARG A 454 3.78 -14.44 12.91
N ALA A 455 3.48 -15.68 12.51
CA ALA A 455 3.21 -16.04 11.12
C ALA A 455 1.84 -15.54 10.61
N GLY A 456 1.02 -14.92 11.46
CA GLY A 456 -0.30 -14.42 11.12
C GLY A 456 -1.40 -15.48 11.05
N VAL A 457 -1.20 -16.63 11.67
CA VAL A 457 -2.18 -17.73 11.69
C VAL A 457 -3.26 -17.46 12.72
N GLU A 458 -4.51 -17.36 12.25
CA GLU A 458 -5.67 -17.16 13.11
C GLU A 458 -6.46 -18.46 13.27
N ASP A 459 -6.16 -19.22 14.33
CA ASP A 459 -6.85 -20.46 14.67
C ASP A 459 -7.26 -20.46 16.16
N GLY A 460 -8.54 -20.65 16.45
CA GLY A 460 -9.08 -20.61 17.81
C GLY A 460 -8.44 -21.61 18.77
N ARG A 461 -7.90 -22.73 18.24
CA ARG A 461 -7.20 -23.75 19.04
C ARG A 461 -5.95 -23.20 19.72
N ILE A 462 -5.30 -22.19 19.13
CA ILE A 462 -4.12 -21.53 19.73
C ILE A 462 -4.53 -20.88 21.06
N ARG A 463 -5.62 -20.10 21.06
CA ARG A 463 -6.14 -19.47 22.27
C ARG A 463 -6.57 -20.50 23.31
N THR A 464 -7.30 -21.53 22.89
CA THR A 464 -7.73 -22.61 23.79
C THR A 464 -6.53 -23.29 24.46
N ALA A 465 -5.50 -23.68 23.72
CA ALA A 465 -4.31 -24.31 24.29
C ALA A 465 -3.56 -23.37 25.26
N LEU A 466 -3.45 -22.08 24.95
CA LEU A 466 -2.82 -21.13 25.86
C LEU A 466 -3.61 -20.98 27.18
N ILE A 467 -4.94 -20.88 27.11
CA ILE A 467 -5.80 -20.72 28.29
C ILE A 467 -5.86 -21.99 29.13
N ASP A 468 -6.07 -23.14 28.51
CA ASP A 468 -6.35 -24.39 29.21
C ASP A 468 -5.06 -25.08 29.68
N ASP A 469 -3.96 -24.95 28.93
CA ASP A 469 -2.73 -25.70 29.20
C ASP A 469 -1.54 -24.84 29.63
N VAL A 470 -1.41 -23.59 29.16
CA VAL A 470 -0.24 -22.76 29.51
C VAL A 470 -0.52 -21.96 30.79
N ILE A 471 -1.58 -21.16 30.83
CA ILE A 471 -1.89 -20.26 31.96
C ILE A 471 -1.89 -20.95 33.33
N PRO A 472 -2.52 -22.13 33.53
CA PRO A 472 -2.54 -22.77 34.83
C PRO A 472 -1.14 -23.13 35.35
N ARG A 473 -0.20 -23.40 34.44
CA ARG A 473 1.20 -23.75 34.75
C ARG A 473 2.07 -22.52 34.97
N LEU A 474 1.69 -21.35 34.46
CA LEU A 474 2.38 -20.08 34.71
C LEU A 474 2.27 -19.61 36.17
N ARG A 475 1.50 -20.28 37.03
CA ARG A 475 1.53 -20.04 38.47
C ARG A 475 2.85 -20.47 39.13
N ASP A 476 3.64 -21.30 38.46
CA ASP A 476 4.97 -21.67 38.91
C ASP A 476 6.01 -20.63 38.43
N PRO A 477 6.69 -19.91 39.35
CA PRO A 477 7.72 -18.93 39.01
C PRO A 477 8.87 -19.52 38.14
N GLN A 478 9.21 -20.79 38.33
CA GLN A 478 10.28 -21.44 37.55
C GLN A 478 9.92 -21.56 36.07
N VAL A 479 8.63 -21.68 35.75
CA VAL A 479 8.15 -21.70 34.36
C VAL A 479 8.19 -20.29 33.77
N ARG A 480 7.83 -19.26 34.54
CA ARG A 480 7.87 -17.85 34.10
C ARG A 480 9.28 -17.37 33.76
N GLU A 481 10.29 -17.81 34.53
CA GLU A 481 11.70 -17.45 34.30
C GLU A 481 12.23 -17.98 32.97
N ARG A 482 11.65 -19.08 32.45
CA ARG A 482 12.06 -19.71 31.18
C ARG A 482 11.41 -19.09 29.95
N ILE A 483 10.46 -18.17 30.14
CA ILE A 483 9.72 -17.52 29.06
C ILE A 483 10.33 -16.15 28.74
N GLY A 484 10.87 -16.03 27.52
CA GLY A 484 11.44 -14.79 26.99
C GLY A 484 10.39 -13.73 26.63
N ALA A 485 10.84 -12.49 26.41
CA ALA A 485 9.97 -11.33 26.23
C ALA A 485 9.01 -11.45 25.04
N ASP A 486 9.47 -11.91 23.88
CA ASP A 486 8.64 -12.06 22.67
C ASP A 486 7.45 -13.01 22.92
N ALA A 487 7.71 -14.14 23.56
CA ALA A 487 6.69 -15.12 23.90
C ALA A 487 5.66 -14.57 24.91
N ARG A 488 6.08 -13.70 25.85
CA ARG A 488 5.15 -13.00 26.75
C ARG A 488 4.27 -12.02 25.99
N LEU A 489 4.82 -11.26 25.05
CA LEU A 489 4.04 -10.35 24.21
C LEU A 489 3.03 -11.13 23.36
N THR A 490 3.41 -12.25 22.76
CA THR A 490 2.46 -13.11 22.04
C THR A 490 1.34 -13.62 22.93
N LEU A 491 1.66 -14.11 24.13
CA LEU A 491 0.65 -14.52 25.10
C LEU A 491 -0.30 -13.36 25.44
N GLY A 492 0.24 -12.17 25.69
CA GLY A 492 -0.53 -10.96 25.94
C GLY A 492 -1.44 -10.58 24.77
N ALA A 493 -0.94 -10.61 23.54
CA ALA A 493 -1.70 -10.31 22.33
C ALA A 493 -2.88 -11.27 22.12
N VAL A 494 -2.67 -12.58 22.33
CA VAL A 494 -3.76 -13.58 22.21
C VAL A 494 -4.81 -13.40 23.31
N LEU A 495 -4.37 -13.07 24.52
CA LEU A 495 -5.24 -12.87 25.67
C LEU A 495 -6.09 -11.59 25.55
N LEU A 496 -5.51 -10.49 25.05
CA LEU A 496 -6.19 -9.21 24.86
C LEU A 496 -7.26 -9.22 23.76
N ARG A 497 -7.33 -10.26 22.92
CA ARG A 497 -8.41 -10.42 21.92
C ARG A 497 -9.79 -10.62 22.58
N ASP A 498 -9.83 -10.94 23.87
CA ASP A 498 -11.05 -11.04 24.67
C ASP A 498 -10.74 -10.54 26.10
N PRO A 499 -10.73 -9.22 26.30
CA PRO A 499 -10.28 -8.59 27.54
C PRO A 499 -11.25 -8.80 28.72
N GLU A 500 -12.48 -9.25 28.45
CA GLU A 500 -13.47 -9.62 29.48
C GLU A 500 -13.26 -11.04 30.02
N SER A 501 -12.30 -11.80 29.46
CA SER A 501 -11.98 -13.14 29.92
C SER A 501 -11.45 -13.15 31.35
N THR A 502 -12.05 -13.99 32.20
CA THR A 502 -11.60 -14.24 33.59
C THR A 502 -10.32 -15.07 33.66
N ALA A 503 -9.73 -15.43 32.51
CA ALA A 503 -8.52 -16.26 32.46
C ALA A 503 -7.25 -15.52 32.92
N ILE A 504 -7.22 -14.19 32.84
CA ILE A 504 -6.09 -13.37 33.25
C ILE A 504 -6.34 -12.86 34.67
N ASP A 505 -5.61 -13.38 35.65
CA ASP A 505 -5.56 -12.80 36.99
C ASP A 505 -4.59 -11.61 37.04
N ASP A 506 -4.66 -10.81 38.11
CA ASP A 506 -3.89 -9.56 38.21
C ASP A 506 -2.38 -9.82 38.31
N ASP A 507 -1.97 -10.94 38.90
CA ASP A 507 -0.55 -11.35 39.00
C ASP A 507 0.03 -11.71 37.63
N LEU A 508 -0.72 -12.44 36.80
CA LEU A 508 -0.32 -12.73 35.43
C LEU A 508 -0.28 -11.45 34.57
N LEU A 509 -1.27 -10.57 34.73
CA LEU A 509 -1.32 -9.30 34.00
C LEU A 509 -0.13 -8.40 34.35
N ASP A 510 0.26 -8.34 35.62
CA ASP A 510 1.44 -7.61 36.09
C ASP A 510 2.71 -8.14 35.43
N TRP A 511 2.89 -9.47 35.45
CA TRP A 511 4.03 -10.13 34.82
C TRP A 511 4.12 -9.90 33.31
N LEU A 512 2.98 -9.87 32.61
CA LEU A 512 2.91 -9.56 31.18
C LEU A 512 3.21 -8.07 30.90
N ALA A 513 2.64 -7.15 31.69
CA ALA A 513 2.83 -5.71 31.54
C ALA A 513 4.26 -5.24 31.87
N GLU A 514 5.02 -6.02 32.65
CA GLU A 514 6.43 -5.75 32.98
C GLU A 514 7.42 -6.26 31.93
N THR A 515 6.93 -6.88 30.84
CA THR A 515 7.78 -7.44 29.77
C THR A 515 8.69 -6.39 29.11
N ALA A 516 8.21 -5.15 28.97
CA ALA A 516 8.93 -4.04 28.36
C ALA A 516 8.53 -2.71 29.02
N PRO A 517 9.38 -1.67 28.92
CA PRO A 517 9.00 -0.32 29.33
C PRO A 517 7.82 0.19 28.50
N LEU A 518 7.07 1.15 29.05
CA LEU A 518 6.00 1.82 28.31
C LEU A 518 6.63 2.62 27.14
N PRO A 519 6.15 2.45 25.89
CA PRO A 519 6.63 3.22 24.75
C PRO A 519 6.42 4.72 24.94
N ALA A 520 7.27 5.52 24.31
CA ALA A 520 7.06 6.97 24.29
C ALA A 520 5.78 7.30 23.51
N PRO A 521 5.12 8.44 23.80
CA PRO A 521 3.92 8.85 23.08
C PRO A 521 4.07 8.90 21.56
N GLU A 522 5.24 9.30 21.06
CA GLU A 522 5.52 9.37 19.62
C GLU A 522 5.60 7.99 18.96
N GLU A 523 6.12 6.98 19.69
CA GLU A 523 6.20 5.59 19.25
C GLU A 523 4.81 4.94 19.28
N LEU A 524 4.04 5.21 20.33
CA LEU A 524 2.69 4.67 20.47
C LEU A 524 1.72 5.23 19.42
N ALA A 525 1.92 6.47 18.99
CA ALA A 525 1.14 7.06 17.90
C ALA A 525 1.35 6.36 16.54
N GLN A 526 2.46 5.63 16.37
CA GLN A 526 2.78 4.86 15.16
C GLN A 526 2.50 3.36 15.32
N ALA A 527 2.06 2.93 16.51
CA ALA A 527 1.83 1.52 16.80
C ALA A 527 0.64 0.96 16.01
N THR A 528 0.85 -0.23 15.46
CA THR A 528 -0.16 -1.00 14.73
C THR A 528 -0.75 -2.07 15.64
N PRO A 529 -2.06 -2.38 15.53
CA PRO A 529 -2.68 -3.42 16.34
C PRO A 529 -1.87 -4.72 16.35
N TRP A 530 -1.65 -5.26 17.55
CA TRP A 530 -0.92 -6.52 17.80
C TRP A 530 0.59 -6.49 17.57
N ASP A 531 1.18 -5.34 17.24
CA ASP A 531 2.64 -5.21 17.30
C ASP A 531 3.14 -5.18 18.77
N PRO A 532 4.45 -5.30 19.00
CA PRO A 532 5.01 -5.26 20.36
C PRO A 532 4.65 -4.01 21.17
N MET A 533 4.66 -2.83 20.54
CA MET A 533 4.43 -1.53 21.19
C MET A 533 2.95 -1.35 21.56
N TRP A 534 2.07 -1.75 20.67
CA TRP A 534 0.63 -1.77 20.87
C TRP A 534 0.27 -2.76 22.00
N THR A 535 0.84 -3.96 21.95
CA THR A 535 0.54 -5.03 22.91
C THR A 535 0.98 -4.66 24.33
N ILE A 536 2.19 -4.13 24.51
CA ILE A 536 2.66 -3.71 25.84
C ILE A 536 1.81 -2.56 26.41
N SER A 537 1.42 -1.62 25.56
CA SER A 537 0.59 -0.47 25.96
C SER A 537 -0.82 -0.90 26.33
N ALA A 538 -1.39 -1.85 25.59
CA ALA A 538 -2.69 -2.44 25.88
C ALA A 538 -2.69 -3.22 27.21
N LEU A 539 -1.65 -4.03 27.46
CA LEU A 539 -1.49 -4.74 28.74
C LEU A 539 -1.39 -3.77 29.92
N ARG A 540 -0.62 -2.69 29.79
CA ARG A 540 -0.48 -1.65 30.83
C ARG A 540 -1.77 -0.84 31.01
N GLY A 541 -2.47 -0.54 29.93
CA GLY A 541 -3.79 0.12 29.98
C GLY A 541 -4.81 -0.74 30.71
N GLU A 542 -4.88 -2.03 30.42
CA GLU A 542 -5.75 -2.98 31.12
C GLU A 542 -5.39 -3.13 32.60
N ARG A 543 -4.08 -3.19 32.91
CA ARG A 543 -3.59 -3.20 34.30
C ARG A 543 -4.04 -1.96 35.08
N ALA A 544 -3.88 -0.78 34.49
CA ALA A 544 -4.32 0.48 35.08
C ALA A 544 -5.84 0.54 35.23
N ARG A 545 -6.60 -0.01 34.27
CA ARG A 545 -8.07 -0.11 34.32
C ARG A 545 -8.53 -0.91 35.54
N ARG A 546 -7.92 -2.08 35.78
CA ARG A 546 -8.28 -2.96 36.91
C ARG A 546 -7.88 -2.40 38.28
N ARG A 547 -6.71 -1.73 38.36
CA ARG A 547 -6.21 -1.12 39.61
C ARG A 547 -6.88 0.21 39.96
N GLY A 548 -7.53 0.84 38.98
CA GLY A 548 -8.15 2.17 39.10
C GLY A 548 -7.13 3.32 38.96
N ILE A 549 -7.62 4.48 38.53
CA ILE A 549 -6.81 5.66 38.17
C ILE A 549 -5.88 6.10 39.32
N GLY A 550 -6.35 6.05 40.57
CA GLY A 550 -5.57 6.48 41.74
C GLY A 550 -4.30 5.65 41.99
N ASN A 551 -4.24 4.43 41.47
CA ASN A 551 -3.10 3.51 41.60
C ASN A 551 -2.41 3.24 40.25
N ALA A 552 -2.81 3.92 39.17
CA ALA A 552 -2.28 3.69 37.84
C ALA A 552 -0.82 4.15 37.69
N GLY A 553 -0.38 5.13 38.49
CA GLY A 553 1.01 5.61 38.49
C GLY A 553 1.47 5.99 37.08
N ALA A 554 2.56 5.37 36.61
CA ALA A 554 3.12 5.61 35.28
C ALA A 554 2.28 5.04 34.11
N ASP A 555 1.32 4.15 34.37
CA ASP A 555 0.47 3.55 33.34
C ASP A 555 -0.80 4.37 33.05
N ALA A 556 -0.99 5.50 33.74
CA ALA A 556 -2.19 6.33 33.61
C ALA A 556 -2.44 6.79 32.16
N GLY A 557 -1.40 7.20 31.43
CA GLY A 557 -1.53 7.55 30.02
C GLY A 557 -1.91 6.36 29.12
N ALA A 558 -1.38 5.17 29.42
CA ALA A 558 -1.72 3.94 28.69
C ALA A 558 -3.20 3.55 28.88
N LEU A 559 -3.79 3.83 30.04
CA LEU A 559 -5.23 3.64 30.28
C LEU A 559 -6.07 4.50 29.34
N LEU A 560 -5.81 5.81 29.28
CA LEU A 560 -6.56 6.72 28.40
C LEU A 560 -6.45 6.29 26.94
N TRP A 561 -5.23 5.97 26.50
CA TRP A 561 -4.98 5.48 25.15
C TRP A 561 -5.76 4.18 24.89
N TRP A 562 -5.72 3.22 25.82
CA TRP A 562 -6.39 1.93 25.67
C TRP A 562 -7.91 2.06 25.58
N LEU A 563 -8.52 2.85 26.46
CA LEU A 563 -9.96 3.12 26.44
C LEU A 563 -10.37 3.79 25.12
N ARG A 564 -9.53 4.67 24.57
CA ARG A 564 -9.83 5.33 23.30
C ARG A 564 -9.72 4.38 22.11
N VAL A 565 -8.63 3.61 22.00
CA VAL A 565 -8.40 2.67 20.89
C VAL A 565 -9.45 1.55 20.87
N THR A 566 -9.93 1.13 22.03
CA THR A 566 -11.01 0.13 22.14
C THR A 566 -12.42 0.72 22.04
N ALA A 567 -12.54 2.04 21.85
CA ALA A 567 -13.81 2.77 21.85
C ALA A 567 -14.67 2.47 23.09
N ALA A 568 -14.03 2.36 24.24
CA ALA A 568 -14.69 2.02 25.50
C ALA A 568 -15.68 3.14 25.90
N PRO A 569 -16.91 2.79 26.32
CA PRO A 569 -17.97 3.76 26.59
C PRO A 569 -17.68 4.65 27.81
N ASP A 570 -16.78 4.23 28.69
CA ASP A 570 -16.36 4.95 29.89
C ASP A 570 -15.19 5.92 29.65
N PHE A 571 -14.67 6.03 28.42
CA PHE A 571 -13.56 6.94 28.10
C PHE A 571 -13.82 8.38 28.56
N GLU A 572 -14.98 8.96 28.21
CA GLU A 572 -15.30 10.34 28.57
C GLU A 572 -15.43 10.52 30.09
N GLN A 573 -16.01 9.55 30.78
CA GLN A 573 -16.13 9.55 32.25
C GLN A 573 -14.75 9.50 32.91
N VAL A 574 -13.84 8.66 32.41
CA VAL A 574 -12.47 8.53 32.93
C VAL A 574 -11.65 9.79 32.63
N ALA A 575 -11.76 10.33 31.40
CA ALA A 575 -11.04 11.53 30.99
C ALA A 575 -11.49 12.77 31.80
N THR A 576 -12.79 12.90 32.09
CA THR A 576 -13.35 14.01 32.89
C THR A 576 -13.13 13.88 34.41
N ALA A 577 -12.84 12.67 34.92
CA ALA A 577 -12.72 12.43 36.37
C ALA A 577 -11.44 13.02 36.99
N SER A 578 -10.37 13.19 36.21
CA SER A 578 -9.04 13.56 36.72
C SER A 578 -8.36 14.62 35.87
N ALA A 579 -7.39 15.32 36.46
CA ALA A 579 -6.44 16.11 35.70
C ALA A 579 -5.33 15.19 35.16
N TRP A 580 -5.07 15.27 33.86
CA TRP A 580 -4.11 14.42 33.17
C TRP A 580 -2.84 15.18 32.81
N ASN A 581 -1.73 14.47 32.59
CA ASN A 581 -0.62 15.06 31.87
C ASN A 581 -1.13 15.46 30.46
N PRO A 582 -0.96 16.72 30.03
CA PRO A 582 -1.46 17.16 28.72
C PRO A 582 -0.95 16.32 27.55
N GLN A 583 0.25 15.74 27.66
CA GLN A 583 0.82 14.87 26.63
C GLN A 583 0.07 13.53 26.52
N ASP A 584 -0.37 12.94 27.65
CA ASP A 584 -1.11 11.69 27.66
C ASP A 584 -2.52 11.86 27.09
N LEU A 585 -3.16 12.98 27.40
CA LEU A 585 -4.48 13.30 26.85
C LEU A 585 -4.41 13.52 25.33
N LEU A 586 -3.40 14.26 24.86
CA LEU A 586 -3.15 14.44 23.42
C LEU A 586 -2.84 13.12 22.71
N LEU A 587 -2.07 12.23 23.35
CA LEU A 587 -1.75 10.92 22.81
C LEU A 587 -3.00 10.05 22.65
N ALA A 588 -3.84 9.99 23.69
CA ALA A 588 -5.05 9.19 23.67
C ALA A 588 -5.99 9.64 22.54
N ILE A 589 -6.13 10.95 22.34
CA ILE A 589 -7.05 11.53 21.36
C ILE A 589 -6.49 11.45 19.93
N GLY A 590 -5.18 11.60 19.76
CA GLY A 590 -4.55 11.62 18.45
C GLY A 590 -5.12 12.74 17.55
N ALA A 591 -5.57 12.36 16.35
CA ALA A 591 -6.15 13.28 15.38
C ALA A 591 -7.62 13.63 15.65
N ASP A 592 -8.33 12.84 16.45
CA ASP A 592 -9.77 13.02 16.67
C ASP A 592 -10.08 14.28 17.50
N PRO A 593 -11.33 14.80 17.44
CA PRO A 593 -11.76 15.86 18.34
C PRO A 593 -11.92 15.34 19.77
N LEU A 594 -11.65 16.22 20.72
CA LEU A 594 -11.75 15.93 22.16
C LEU A 594 -13.23 15.94 22.59
N PRO A 595 -13.77 14.88 23.22
CA PRO A 595 -15.18 14.83 23.57
C PRO A 595 -15.51 15.68 24.80
N GLY A 596 -16.50 16.56 24.65
CA GLY A 596 -17.13 17.28 25.75
C GLY A 596 -16.14 18.02 26.64
N ALA A 597 -16.38 17.92 27.96
CA ALA A 597 -15.62 18.59 29.00
C ALA A 597 -14.31 17.87 29.41
N ALA A 598 -13.87 16.83 28.68
CA ALA A 598 -12.72 16.00 29.09
C ALA A 598 -11.39 16.77 29.25
N ALA A 599 -11.24 17.92 28.61
CA ALA A 599 -10.05 18.75 28.76
C ALA A 599 -10.12 19.73 29.94
N VAL A 600 -11.31 20.01 30.50
CA VAL A 600 -11.52 21.12 31.45
C VAL A 600 -10.62 20.99 32.67
N ARG A 601 -10.61 19.83 33.34
CA ARG A 601 -9.79 19.62 34.54
C ARG A 601 -8.30 19.76 34.23
N THR A 602 -7.84 19.20 33.11
CA THR A 602 -6.43 19.31 32.67
C THR A 602 -6.04 20.75 32.34
N LEU A 603 -6.92 21.49 31.63
CA LEU A 603 -6.70 22.90 31.29
C LEU A 603 -6.62 23.80 32.53
N VAL A 604 -7.30 23.45 33.62
CA VAL A 604 -7.32 24.23 34.85
C VAL A 604 -6.18 23.82 35.81
N ALA A 605 -5.87 22.53 35.91
CA ALA A 605 -4.96 21.99 36.93
C ALA A 605 -3.51 21.75 36.47
N ALA A 606 -3.23 21.68 35.16
CA ALA A 606 -1.87 21.43 34.67
C ALA A 606 -0.98 22.69 34.70
N ALA A 607 0.32 22.51 34.85
CA ALA A 607 1.30 23.58 34.67
C ALA A 607 1.46 23.97 33.19
N ASP A 608 1.83 25.22 32.91
CA ASP A 608 2.13 25.68 31.56
C ASP A 608 3.24 24.83 30.92
N SER A 609 2.97 24.30 29.73
CA SER A 609 3.90 23.45 28.97
C SER A 609 3.59 23.49 27.48
N ALA A 610 4.54 23.09 26.64
CA ALA A 610 4.30 22.99 25.20
C ALA A 610 3.18 21.99 24.85
N ALA A 611 2.97 20.95 25.66
CA ALA A 611 1.86 20.02 25.50
C ALA A 611 0.52 20.67 25.89
N LEU A 612 0.48 21.45 26.97
CA LEU A 612 -0.74 22.18 27.37
C LEU A 612 -1.16 23.21 26.32
N ASN A 613 -0.20 23.94 25.73
CA ASN A 613 -0.49 24.90 24.66
C ASN A 613 -1.08 24.23 23.42
N ARG A 614 -0.52 23.07 23.02
CA ARG A 614 -1.08 22.26 21.91
C ARG A 614 -2.48 21.75 22.22
N LEU A 615 -2.71 21.26 23.44
CA LEU A 615 -4.02 20.81 23.88
C LEU A 615 -5.05 21.95 23.82
N ALA A 616 -4.71 23.12 24.36
CA ALA A 616 -5.59 24.28 24.37
C ALA A 616 -5.89 24.80 22.95
N ALA A 617 -4.89 24.85 22.06
CA ALA A 617 -5.12 25.21 20.65
C ALA A 617 -6.08 24.24 19.97
N LYS A 618 -5.86 22.92 20.13
CA LYS A 618 -6.75 21.88 19.57
C LYS A 618 -8.18 22.00 20.12
N VAL A 619 -8.34 22.32 21.41
CA VAL A 619 -9.67 22.55 22.00
C VAL A 619 -10.38 23.75 21.36
N ILE A 620 -9.67 24.86 21.12
CA ILE A 620 -10.27 26.04 20.47
C ILE A 620 -10.69 25.75 19.03
N ASP A 621 -9.86 25.01 18.29
CA ASP A 621 -10.07 24.77 16.86
C ASP A 621 -11.12 23.68 16.60
N GLU A 622 -11.22 22.66 17.48
CA GLU A 622 -11.92 21.41 17.17
C GLU A 622 -12.94 20.95 18.22
N ASN A 623 -12.98 21.51 19.43
CA ASN A 623 -13.92 21.06 20.47
C ASN A 623 -15.23 21.87 20.44
N GLY A 624 -16.37 21.18 20.46
CA GLY A 624 -17.70 21.79 20.51
C GLY A 624 -18.18 22.21 21.90
N ASP A 625 -17.44 21.86 22.96
CA ASP A 625 -17.79 22.17 24.35
C ASP A 625 -17.33 23.58 24.75
N SER A 626 -18.30 24.42 25.09
CA SER A 626 -18.04 25.84 25.42
C SER A 626 -17.23 26.01 26.72
N LEU A 627 -17.35 25.11 27.70
CA LEU A 627 -16.56 25.17 28.95
C LEU A 627 -15.09 24.91 28.64
N ALA A 628 -14.80 23.88 27.84
CA ALA A 628 -13.45 23.54 27.43
C ALA A 628 -12.81 24.68 26.63
N VAL A 629 -13.53 25.27 25.66
CA VAL A 629 -13.06 26.41 24.85
C VAL A 629 -12.79 27.64 25.71
N ALA A 630 -13.67 27.95 26.67
CA ALA A 630 -13.48 29.06 27.58
C ALA A 630 -12.20 28.89 28.44
N CYS A 631 -11.95 27.69 28.98
CA CYS A 631 -10.72 27.40 29.73
C CYS A 631 -9.47 27.40 28.84
N ALA A 632 -9.56 26.91 27.61
CA ALA A 632 -8.45 26.90 26.67
C ALA A 632 -8.03 28.33 26.26
N ALA A 633 -8.99 29.23 26.08
CA ALA A 633 -8.75 30.63 25.75
C ALA A 633 -7.95 31.37 26.85
N VAL A 634 -8.15 31.01 28.13
CA VAL A 634 -7.35 31.53 29.25
C VAL A 634 -5.88 31.13 29.10
N ARG A 635 -5.60 29.91 28.63
CA ARG A 635 -4.23 29.37 28.50
C ARG A 635 -3.47 29.90 27.30
N THR A 636 -4.14 30.11 26.17
CA THR A 636 -3.47 30.35 24.87
C THR A 636 -3.46 31.82 24.45
N ILE A 637 -4.45 32.61 24.83
CA ILE A 637 -4.58 33.99 24.37
C ILE A 637 -4.06 34.94 25.44
N GLU A 638 -2.96 35.62 25.15
CA GLU A 638 -2.37 36.58 26.08
C GLU A 638 -3.26 37.84 26.27
N PRO A 639 -3.24 38.48 27.46
CA PRO A 639 -4.07 39.65 27.77
C PRO A 639 -4.01 40.80 26.75
N GLY A 640 -2.87 41.03 26.11
CA GLY A 640 -2.74 42.05 25.06
C GLY A 640 -3.56 41.74 23.81
N THR A 641 -3.56 40.48 23.37
CA THR A 641 -4.37 40.02 22.25
C THR A 641 -5.86 40.14 22.56
N TRP A 642 -6.26 39.87 23.81
CA TRP A 642 -7.65 40.05 24.27
C TRP A 642 -8.16 41.48 24.07
N LEU A 643 -7.32 42.49 24.35
CA LEU A 643 -7.66 43.90 24.13
C LEU A 643 -7.60 44.27 22.64
N GLN A 644 -6.50 43.96 21.96
CA GLN A 644 -6.26 44.38 20.57
C GLN A 644 -7.30 43.80 19.60
N GLN A 645 -7.72 42.55 19.81
CA GLN A 645 -8.75 41.88 19.00
C GLN A 645 -10.16 42.09 19.54
N ARG A 646 -10.33 42.92 20.58
CA ARG A 646 -11.63 43.22 21.19
C ARG A 646 -12.36 41.98 21.74
N TYR A 647 -11.62 40.95 22.16
CA TYR A 647 -12.17 39.74 22.75
C TYR A 647 -12.74 39.97 24.14
N VAL A 648 -12.27 40.99 24.87
CA VAL A 648 -12.88 41.43 26.13
C VAL A 648 -14.34 41.88 25.91
N GLU A 649 -14.66 42.48 24.77
CA GLU A 649 -16.03 42.90 24.46
C GLU A 649 -16.87 41.81 23.79
N THR A 650 -16.24 40.95 23.00
CA THR A 650 -16.94 39.97 22.14
C THR A 650 -17.06 38.58 22.76
N HIS A 651 -16.05 38.11 23.51
CA HIS A 651 -15.97 36.73 24.01
C HIS A 651 -16.06 36.66 25.54
N GLN A 652 -15.40 37.56 26.26
CA GLN A 652 -15.32 37.49 27.73
C GLN A 652 -16.72 37.49 28.39
N HIS A 653 -17.66 38.28 27.88
CA HIS A 653 -19.04 38.29 28.41
C HIS A 653 -19.70 36.90 28.37
N ALA A 654 -19.47 36.13 27.30
CA ALA A 654 -20.02 34.79 27.14
C ALA A 654 -19.25 33.74 27.97
N TYR A 655 -17.95 33.95 28.22
CA TYR A 655 -17.11 32.99 28.95
C TYR A 655 -17.15 33.15 30.47
N VAL A 656 -17.47 34.33 31.00
CA VAL A 656 -17.62 34.57 32.44
C VAL A 656 -18.50 33.54 33.16
N PRO A 657 -19.74 33.25 32.74
CA PRO A 657 -20.56 32.25 33.42
C PRO A 657 -19.96 30.84 33.35
N LEU A 658 -19.22 30.54 32.27
CA LEU A 658 -18.55 29.25 32.08
C LEU A 658 -17.35 29.08 33.02
N TRP A 659 -16.55 30.15 33.21
CA TRP A 659 -15.45 30.12 34.17
C TRP A 659 -15.95 30.01 35.62
N ASP A 660 -17.02 30.71 35.97
CA ASP A 660 -17.65 30.59 37.29
C ASP A 660 -18.22 29.19 37.52
N GLU A 661 -18.80 28.55 36.50
CA GLU A 661 -19.26 27.16 36.55
C GLU A 661 -18.12 26.19 36.81
N VAL A 662 -17.01 26.30 36.05
CA VAL A 662 -15.83 25.44 36.22
C VAL A 662 -15.22 25.58 37.61
N LEU A 663 -15.07 26.80 38.11
CA LEU A 663 -14.55 27.09 39.45
C LEU A 663 -15.54 26.74 40.57
N GLY A 664 -16.83 26.58 40.27
CA GLY A 664 -17.82 26.07 41.21
C GLY A 664 -17.75 24.55 41.39
N VAL A 665 -17.19 23.82 40.42
CA VAL A 665 -17.06 22.36 40.43
C VAL A 665 -15.67 21.90 40.86
N ILE A 666 -14.61 22.63 40.48
CA ILE A 666 -13.23 22.30 40.82
C ILE A 666 -12.84 23.03 42.10
N ASP A 667 -12.37 22.27 43.10
CA ASP A 667 -11.82 22.84 44.33
C ASP A 667 -10.67 23.81 43.99
N PRO A 668 -10.69 25.06 44.50
CA PRO A 668 -9.64 26.05 44.29
C PRO A 668 -8.22 25.54 44.54
N ALA A 669 -8.03 24.58 45.45
CA ALA A 669 -6.73 23.98 45.73
C ALA A 669 -6.16 23.14 44.57
N HIS A 670 -7.02 22.70 43.64
CA HIS A 670 -6.65 21.92 42.45
C HIS A 670 -6.51 22.79 41.19
N VAL A 671 -6.72 24.12 41.30
CA VAL A 671 -6.49 25.05 40.20
C VAL A 671 -5.02 25.46 40.19
N HIS A 672 -4.37 25.34 39.03
CA HIS A 672 -2.95 25.66 38.92
C HIS A 672 -2.71 27.18 38.99
N PRO A 673 -1.65 27.64 39.70
CA PRO A 673 -1.26 29.05 39.73
C PRO A 673 -1.24 29.75 38.38
N ASP A 674 -0.69 29.11 37.34
CA ASP A 674 -0.61 29.68 35.99
C ASP A 674 -1.99 30.00 35.40
N PHE A 675 -3.00 29.16 35.65
CA PHE A 675 -4.38 29.41 35.22
C PHE A 675 -5.00 30.55 36.02
N SER A 676 -4.86 30.50 37.35
CA SER A 676 -5.41 31.51 38.26
C SER A 676 -4.85 32.90 37.94
N THR A 677 -3.54 33.03 37.72
CA THR A 677 -2.87 34.29 37.38
C THR A 677 -3.39 34.87 36.06
N ARG A 678 -3.55 34.05 35.01
CA ARG A 678 -4.09 34.48 33.72
C ARG A 678 -5.55 34.91 33.84
N LEU A 679 -6.36 34.16 34.59
CA LEU A 679 -7.77 34.48 34.82
C LEU A 679 -7.95 35.76 35.64
N LEU A 680 -7.10 36.00 36.66
CA LEU A 680 -7.05 37.26 37.41
C LEU A 680 -6.69 38.45 36.51
N ALA A 681 -5.75 38.29 35.59
CA ALA A 681 -5.42 39.33 34.62
C ALA A 681 -6.63 39.66 33.71
N LEU A 682 -7.38 38.66 33.24
CA LEU A 682 -8.62 38.86 32.49
C LEU A 682 -9.72 39.53 33.33
N ALA A 683 -9.78 39.24 34.63
CA ALA A 683 -10.71 39.91 35.54
C ALA A 683 -10.38 41.41 35.68
N LEU A 684 -9.09 41.76 35.82
CA LEU A 684 -8.63 43.15 35.78
C LEU A 684 -8.99 43.83 34.45
N LEU A 685 -8.77 43.17 33.31
CA LEU A 685 -9.17 43.70 32.00
C LEU A 685 -10.67 43.97 31.92
N GLY A 686 -11.50 43.03 32.38
CA GLY A 686 -12.95 43.20 32.46
C GLY A 686 -13.32 44.42 33.30
N LEU A 687 -12.72 44.55 34.48
CA LEU A 687 -12.93 45.67 35.40
C LEU A 687 -12.59 47.02 34.74
N PHE A 688 -11.42 47.16 34.09
CA PHE A 688 -11.01 48.43 33.48
C PHE A 688 -11.73 48.78 32.18
N THR A 689 -12.28 47.80 31.48
CA THR A 689 -13.07 48.01 30.25
C THR A 689 -14.58 48.10 30.51
N GLY A 690 -15.01 47.97 31.77
CA GLY A 690 -16.43 47.98 32.15
C GLY A 690 -17.19 46.74 31.67
N ARG A 691 -16.51 45.61 31.48
CA ARG A 691 -17.08 44.33 31.06
C ARG A 691 -17.19 43.35 32.25
N PRO A 692 -18.12 42.39 32.20
CA PRO A 692 -18.22 41.37 33.24
C PRO A 692 -16.93 40.55 33.38
N TYR A 693 -16.64 40.13 34.60
CA TYR A 693 -15.53 39.25 34.95
C TYR A 693 -16.01 38.17 35.93
N PRO A 694 -15.37 36.99 35.97
CA PRO A 694 -15.78 35.90 36.83
C PRO A 694 -15.60 36.25 38.30
N ARG A 695 -16.61 35.97 39.13
CA ARG A 695 -16.58 36.29 40.58
C ARG A 695 -15.86 35.22 41.39
N ALA A 696 -15.74 34.00 40.89
CA ALA A 696 -15.04 32.93 41.60
C ALA A 696 -13.52 33.20 41.75
N VAL A 697 -12.97 34.18 41.03
CA VAL A 697 -11.55 34.55 41.09
C VAL A 697 -11.15 35.27 42.38
N SER A 698 -12.11 35.78 43.16
CA SER A 698 -11.85 36.47 44.43
C SER A 698 -11.06 35.62 45.42
N VAL A 699 -11.21 34.28 45.34
CA VAL A 699 -10.46 33.29 46.14
C VAL A 699 -8.96 33.33 45.80
N PHE A 700 -8.62 33.54 44.52
CA PHE A 700 -7.23 33.65 44.07
C PHE A 700 -6.66 35.05 44.32
N ALA A 701 -7.49 36.09 44.21
CA ALA A 701 -7.10 37.47 44.46
C ALA A 701 -6.64 37.70 45.91
N ALA A 702 -7.10 36.88 46.86
CA ALA A 702 -6.64 36.90 48.25
C ALA A 702 -5.19 36.40 48.44
N SER A 703 -4.56 35.83 47.40
CA SER A 703 -3.15 35.44 47.41
C SER A 703 -2.27 36.56 46.86
N ASP A 704 -1.45 37.17 47.73
CA ASP A 704 -0.50 38.22 47.34
C ASP A 704 0.39 37.81 46.16
N SER A 705 0.87 36.57 46.12
CA SER A 705 1.74 36.09 45.05
C SER A 705 1.05 35.95 43.70
N LEU A 706 -0.20 35.49 43.67
CA LEU A 706 -0.95 35.36 42.40
C LEU A 706 -1.43 36.74 41.92
N GLY A 707 -1.83 37.61 42.86
CA GLY A 707 -2.18 38.99 42.59
C GLY A 707 -1.03 39.76 41.95
N ASP A 708 0.17 39.71 42.54
CA ASP A 708 1.37 40.38 42.02
C ASP A 708 1.69 39.92 40.59
N GLN A 709 1.63 38.61 40.32
CA GLN A 709 1.89 38.07 38.98
C GLN A 709 0.82 38.50 37.97
N ALA A 710 -0.45 38.60 38.38
CA ALA A 710 -1.53 39.06 37.51
C ALA A 710 -1.35 40.55 37.16
N VAL A 711 -0.95 41.37 38.14
CA VAL A 711 -0.59 42.78 37.94
C VAL A 711 0.57 42.90 36.96
N GLU A 712 1.63 42.10 37.12
CA GLU A 712 2.78 42.11 36.21
C GLU A 712 2.41 41.77 34.76
N ARG A 713 1.39 40.93 34.54
CA ARG A 713 0.89 40.62 33.19
C ARG A 713 0.08 41.76 32.56
N VAL A 714 -0.56 42.62 33.35
CA VAL A 714 -1.36 43.75 32.86
C VAL A 714 -0.51 45.02 32.69
N MET A 715 0.56 45.19 33.47
CA MET A 715 1.44 46.36 33.43
C MET A 715 1.96 46.75 32.03
N PRO A 716 2.43 45.82 31.18
CA PRO A 716 2.89 46.16 29.82
C PRO A 716 1.78 46.83 28.98
N LEU A 717 0.53 46.43 29.15
CA LEU A 717 -0.60 46.97 28.40
C LEU A 717 -0.87 48.44 28.75
N VAL A 718 -0.57 48.84 29.98
CA VAL A 718 -0.63 50.24 30.41
C VAL A 718 0.57 51.02 29.88
N ALA A 719 1.76 50.44 29.95
CA ALA A 719 3.00 51.07 29.48
C ALA A 719 3.01 51.31 27.96
N GLU A 720 2.43 50.39 27.18
CA GLU A 720 2.30 50.46 25.73
C GLU A 720 1.08 51.29 25.28
N GLY A 721 0.26 51.77 26.22
CA GLY A 721 -0.90 52.62 25.94
C GLY A 721 -2.15 51.89 25.44
N HIS A 722 -2.18 50.55 25.50
CA HIS A 722 -3.37 49.75 25.22
C HIS A 722 -4.47 49.93 26.28
N LEU A 723 -4.08 50.19 27.53
CA LEU A 723 -4.95 50.66 28.60
C LEU A 723 -4.53 52.08 29.01
N ALA A 724 -5.49 53.01 29.04
CA ALA A 724 -5.21 54.40 29.42
C ALA A 724 -4.76 54.47 30.90
N PRO A 725 -3.54 54.97 31.20
CA PRO A 725 -3.04 55.06 32.58
C PRO A 725 -3.99 55.86 33.50
N HIS A 726 -4.51 56.98 33.00
CA HIS A 726 -5.48 57.81 33.73
C HIS A 726 -6.80 57.07 34.00
N GLY A 727 -7.21 56.19 33.08
CA GLY A 727 -8.42 55.35 33.21
C GLY A 727 -8.26 54.26 34.27
N VAL A 728 -7.11 53.59 34.31
CA VAL A 728 -6.80 52.57 35.33
C VAL A 728 -6.86 53.18 36.73
N VAL A 729 -6.20 54.33 36.94
CA VAL A 729 -6.21 55.03 38.24
C VAL A 729 -7.62 55.52 38.61
N ALA A 730 -8.35 56.10 37.65
CA ALA A 730 -9.70 56.60 37.89
C ALA A 730 -10.69 55.48 38.29
N VAL A 731 -10.69 54.36 37.56
CA VAL A 731 -11.57 53.22 37.84
C VAL A 731 -11.26 52.60 39.20
N SER A 732 -9.98 52.38 39.54
CA SER A 732 -9.59 51.82 40.85
C SER A 732 -10.00 52.72 42.02
N LEU A 733 -9.82 54.04 41.90
CA LEU A 733 -10.19 54.99 42.97
C LEU A 733 -11.71 55.11 43.15
N LEU A 734 -12.49 55.07 42.06
CA LEU A 734 -13.95 55.08 42.13
C LEU A 734 -14.49 53.81 42.80
N ARG A 735 -13.89 52.66 42.50
CA ARG A 735 -14.26 51.35 43.09
C ARG A 735 -13.92 51.29 44.58
N SER A 736 -12.72 51.73 44.97
CA SER A 736 -12.30 51.79 46.38
C SER A 736 -13.15 52.75 47.24
N ALA A 737 -13.74 53.78 46.63
CA ALA A 737 -14.62 54.74 47.31
C ALA A 737 -16.08 54.29 47.41
N ALA A 738 -16.50 53.22 46.72
CA ALA A 738 -17.88 52.74 46.71
C ALA A 738 -18.17 51.91 47.98
N PRO A 739 -19.17 52.28 48.80
CA PRO A 739 -19.43 51.63 50.10
C PRO A 739 -20.01 50.20 50.01
N ASP A 740 -20.55 49.80 48.86
CA ASP A 740 -21.22 48.50 48.63
C ASP A 740 -20.55 47.67 47.51
N SER A 741 -19.20 47.67 47.42
CA SER A 741 -18.55 46.81 46.43
C SER A 741 -18.76 45.33 46.77
N ALA A 742 -19.29 44.59 45.80
CA ALA A 742 -19.58 43.16 45.92
C ALA A 742 -18.30 42.27 45.90
N ASP A 743 -17.12 42.82 45.59
CA ASP A 743 -15.91 42.04 45.35
C ASP A 743 -14.63 42.76 45.82
N VAL A 744 -14.46 42.82 47.14
CA VAL A 744 -13.43 43.61 47.83
C VAL A 744 -12.01 43.21 47.41
N THR A 745 -11.74 41.93 47.16
CA THR A 745 -10.37 41.44 46.88
C THR A 745 -9.90 41.77 45.46
N VAL A 746 -10.79 41.78 44.46
CA VAL A 746 -10.44 42.23 43.10
C VAL A 746 -10.25 43.74 43.05
N ASP A 747 -11.01 44.50 43.85
CA ASP A 747 -10.82 45.95 43.99
C ASP A 747 -9.50 46.33 44.69
N GLU A 748 -9.07 45.53 45.67
CA GLU A 748 -7.75 45.64 46.29
C GLU A 748 -6.63 45.38 45.26
N LEU A 749 -6.79 44.36 44.41
CA LEU A 749 -5.85 44.07 43.33
C LEU A 749 -5.78 45.21 42.29
N ALA A 750 -6.94 45.76 41.91
CA ALA A 750 -7.02 46.91 41.03
C ALA A 750 -6.38 48.17 41.65
N SER A 751 -6.47 48.32 42.97
CA SER A 751 -5.79 49.37 43.72
C SER A 751 -4.27 49.18 43.71
N HIS A 752 -3.79 47.95 43.85
CA HIS A 752 -2.36 47.64 43.75
C HIS A 752 -1.79 47.95 42.36
N LEU A 753 -2.51 47.61 41.30
CA LEU A 753 -2.14 48.01 39.93
C LEU A 753 -2.12 49.54 39.79
N ALA A 754 -3.13 50.25 40.29
CA ALA A 754 -3.20 51.70 40.21
C ALA A 754 -2.05 52.40 40.96
N GLU A 755 -1.61 51.87 42.10
CA GLU A 755 -0.42 52.36 42.82
C GLU A 755 0.85 52.19 41.97
N ARG A 756 1.01 51.04 41.27
CA ARG A 756 2.16 50.76 40.40
C ARG A 756 2.15 51.62 39.14
N VAL A 757 0.98 51.87 38.55
CA VAL A 757 0.79 52.78 37.40
C VAL A 757 1.05 54.23 37.79
N ALA A 758 0.50 54.69 38.91
CA ALA A 758 0.73 56.03 39.45
C ALA A 758 2.22 56.29 39.73
N GLY A 759 2.97 55.26 40.15
CA GLY A 759 4.41 55.33 40.33
C GLY A 759 5.19 55.73 39.06
N GLY A 760 4.68 55.35 37.88
CA GLY A 760 5.26 55.62 36.56
C GLY A 760 4.76 56.90 35.88
N MET A 761 3.76 57.58 36.43
CA MET A 761 3.25 58.86 35.90
C MET A 761 4.17 60.04 36.29
N ALA A 762 4.06 61.16 35.55
CA ALA A 762 4.78 62.40 35.87
C ALA A 762 4.25 63.03 37.16
N CYS A 763 2.96 62.82 37.44
CA CYS A 763 2.23 63.27 38.63
C CYS A 763 2.24 64.80 38.79
N ASP A 764 2.13 65.52 37.67
CA ASP A 764 1.93 66.97 37.67
C ASP A 764 0.44 67.32 37.86
N ASP A 765 0.14 68.62 37.97
CA ASP A 765 -1.24 69.09 38.10
C ASP A 765 -2.12 68.66 36.91
N ASN A 766 -1.52 68.44 35.73
CA ASN A 766 -2.25 67.94 34.55
C ASN A 766 -2.69 66.48 34.73
N ASP A 767 -1.83 65.60 35.27
CA ASP A 767 -2.21 64.22 35.57
C ASP A 767 -3.35 64.14 36.59
N VAL A 768 -3.31 64.99 37.62
CA VAL A 768 -4.38 65.07 38.65
C VAL A 768 -5.71 65.52 38.02
N GLU A 769 -5.70 66.56 37.19
CA GLU A 769 -6.89 67.03 36.50
C GLU A 769 -7.40 66.01 35.46
N ASN A 770 -6.52 65.33 34.72
CA ASN A 770 -6.89 64.29 33.75
C ASN A 770 -7.55 63.08 34.42
N VAL A 771 -6.99 62.57 35.52
CA VAL A 771 -7.64 61.48 36.29
C VAL A 771 -8.99 61.95 36.86
N THR A 772 -9.04 63.16 37.41
CA THR A 772 -10.28 63.74 37.97
C THR A 772 -11.36 63.89 36.91
N ALA A 773 -11.01 64.33 35.69
CA ALA A 773 -11.91 64.44 34.55
C ALA A 773 -12.46 63.07 34.13
N VAL A 774 -11.59 62.04 34.06
CA VAL A 774 -12.02 60.67 33.74
C VAL A 774 -12.92 60.11 34.84
N MET A 775 -12.63 60.36 36.13
CA MET A 775 -13.50 59.96 37.24
C MET A 775 -14.90 60.58 37.14
N ALA A 776 -14.98 61.88 36.83
CA ALA A 776 -16.26 62.58 36.65
C ALA A 776 -17.05 62.07 35.44
N GLN A 777 -16.35 61.70 34.36
CA GLN A 777 -16.97 61.10 33.18
C GLN A 777 -17.55 59.71 33.49
N LEU A 778 -16.82 58.88 34.24
CA LEU A 778 -17.24 57.52 34.58
C LEU A 778 -18.35 57.48 35.65
N SER A 779 -18.34 58.40 36.61
CA SER A 779 -19.39 58.47 37.65
C SER A 779 -20.66 59.18 37.21
N GLY A 780 -20.57 60.02 36.16
CA GLY A 780 -21.66 60.88 35.70
C GLY A 780 -21.93 62.09 36.60
N ASP A 781 -21.13 62.31 37.65
CA ASP A 781 -21.25 63.44 38.58
C ASP A 781 -20.07 64.42 38.42
N SER A 782 -20.36 65.57 37.83
CA SER A 782 -19.42 66.68 37.63
C SER A 782 -19.68 67.86 38.56
N SER A 783 -20.44 67.66 39.65
CA SER A 783 -20.68 68.72 40.63
C SER A 783 -19.37 69.18 41.28
N GLU A 784 -19.28 70.48 41.57
CA GLU A 784 -18.04 71.09 42.08
C GLU A 784 -17.59 70.48 43.42
N SER A 785 -18.55 70.03 44.24
CA SER A 785 -18.29 69.29 45.48
C SER A 785 -17.64 67.93 45.22
N THR A 786 -18.13 67.18 44.24
CA THR A 786 -17.65 65.84 43.89
C THR A 786 -16.28 65.91 43.22
N LEU A 787 -16.05 66.87 42.32
CA LEU A 787 -14.74 67.13 41.70
C LEU A 787 -13.67 67.49 42.73
N ARG A 788 -13.99 68.30 43.75
CA ARG A 788 -13.06 68.58 44.87
C ARG A 788 -12.76 67.31 45.67
N GLY A 789 -13.75 66.45 45.86
CA GLY A 789 -13.60 65.13 46.48
C GLY A 789 -12.66 64.21 45.69
N TYR A 790 -12.86 64.09 44.38
CA TYR A 790 -12.03 63.30 43.48
C TYR A 790 -10.58 63.79 43.46
N ARG A 791 -10.34 65.11 43.28
CA ARG A 791 -8.98 65.68 43.37
C ARG A 791 -8.29 65.28 44.67
N LYS A 792 -8.97 65.40 45.80
CA LYS A 792 -8.41 65.04 47.12
C LYS A 792 -7.99 63.57 47.19
N VAL A 793 -8.76 62.66 46.61
CA VAL A 793 -8.45 61.22 46.60
C VAL A 793 -7.29 60.92 45.65
N VAL A 794 -7.28 61.51 44.45
CA VAL A 794 -6.19 61.38 43.48
C VAL A 794 -4.87 61.92 44.05
N THR A 795 -4.87 63.14 44.60
CA THR A 795 -3.69 63.72 45.25
C THR A 795 -3.21 62.87 46.43
N LYS A 796 -4.13 62.24 47.18
CA LYS A 796 -3.76 61.32 48.28
C LYS A 796 -3.06 60.06 47.78
N LEU A 797 -3.52 59.48 46.67
CA LEU A 797 -2.85 58.33 46.02
C LEU A 797 -1.46 58.74 45.49
N MET A 798 -1.37 59.87 44.80
CA MET A 798 -0.11 60.39 44.26
C MET A 798 0.88 60.80 45.36
N ALA A 799 0.39 61.20 46.54
CA ALA A 799 1.21 61.51 47.71
C ALA A 799 1.70 60.26 48.48
N ARG A 800 1.08 59.09 48.30
CA ARG A 800 1.55 57.81 48.88
C ARG A 800 2.87 57.30 48.27
N ARG A 801 3.49 58.06 47.37
CA ARG A 801 4.77 57.80 46.67
C ARG A 801 6.01 57.69 47.57
N GLY A 802 5.88 57.28 48.83
CA GLY A 802 6.99 57.31 49.79
C GLY A 802 6.98 56.29 50.93
N ASP A 803 5.93 55.48 51.15
CA ASP A 803 5.82 54.65 52.37
C ASP A 803 5.61 53.13 52.15
N SER A 804 5.86 52.61 50.95
CA SER A 804 6.02 51.17 50.75
C SER A 804 7.52 50.82 50.85
N PRO A 805 8.01 50.19 51.94
CA PRO A 805 9.41 49.80 52.03
C PRO A 805 9.71 48.78 50.92
N SER A 806 10.76 49.03 50.15
CA SER A 806 11.26 48.06 49.17
C SER A 806 11.59 46.74 49.87
N LEU A 807 11.39 45.61 49.18
CA LEU A 807 11.76 44.27 49.66
C LEU A 807 13.24 44.21 50.11
N ALA A 808 14.10 45.04 49.50
CA ALA A 808 15.51 45.21 49.86
C ALA A 808 15.76 45.91 51.21
N ALA A 809 14.80 46.69 51.72
CA ALA A 809 14.86 47.31 53.05
C ALA A 809 14.42 46.35 54.16
N ARG A 810 13.43 45.47 53.91
CA ARG A 810 13.04 44.40 54.85
C ARG A 810 14.14 43.37 55.08
N LEU A 811 14.96 43.08 54.07
CA LEU A 811 16.09 42.15 54.18
C LEU A 811 17.33 42.73 54.88
N ARG A 812 17.44 44.06 55.05
CA ARG A 812 18.58 44.72 55.71
C ARG A 812 18.35 45.10 57.18
N GLY A 813 17.11 45.12 57.66
CA GLY A 813 16.78 45.47 59.06
C GLY A 813 16.86 44.32 60.08
N GLY A 814 17.11 43.07 59.64
CA GLY A 814 17.09 41.88 60.50
C GLY A 814 18.40 41.54 61.23
N ARG A 815 19.37 42.46 61.34
CA ARG A 815 20.60 42.24 62.11
C ARG A 815 20.99 43.49 62.89
N GLN A 816 20.30 43.74 64.00
CA GLN A 816 20.84 44.27 65.27
C GLN A 816 19.70 44.51 66.26
N ALA A 817 19.35 43.45 67.01
CA ALA A 817 18.97 43.41 68.43
C ALA A 817 18.55 41.97 68.75
#